data_AF-A0A812S8G5-F1
#
_entry.id   AF-A0A812S8G5-F1
#
_cell.length_a   1.000
_cell.length_b   1.000
_cell.length_c   1.000
_cell.angle_alpha   90.00
_cell.angle_beta   90.00
_cell.angle_gamma   90.00
#
_symmetry.space_group_name_H-M   'P 1'
#
loop_
_entity.id
_entity.type
_entity.pdbx_description
1 polymer ?
#
loop_
_entity_poly.entity_id
_entity_poly.type
_entity_poly.pdbx_seq_one_letter_code
_entity_poly.pdbx_strand_id
1 'polypeptide(L)'
;MVDRHSCRDVGLMDGPFMAFALSSSGRLLACLSTKGVFKVLAVEENLQVLDVANIVETIKKPKQMVWCGDDCIALYLIAQTPSSSLQHILFVGGPQNDWIPYQYDTPLHLVSECDGCRVLGTNKIEFVQRVPPSVEQIFSIGSFDPPAMLCYALERYESGDVCAQESLRPIKAELPEAVSTCIDAALCEQPPHSSNLLRAASFGRHFLSETPEPDRHRDACKNLRICVELRKSPIEIPITAAQLEKLGIAGLTLRLAQRHFHLLAIRICEWTGHSQEKVLYHWACEKIRHSTAYTDEQLCQIILSKFQRCPGIGYAEVARVAAETVRTVLATSLLNHEPRSHAQVQVLVQLSQEGDEKNREIMLRIALDKAARSWDPDLIHLALSAASGGDLCKRGADIQAVARLVKERPFELQVISDMVTGILSKAEQFDRARMLCDQLDRKRPAAYCALHRIYRQANYEERMKLLRFSKDLFAISDATATDAEKASMQFASQACAEEIDLLRAQVSLEDQAASKHWKGNTRFAGLPLASTLVRLIEIGEVVEADNLRSQMKVPDKRYWRIKIRGLSNAANFEELNAFATHRTSPIGYELFIETFLKHGRHDFALALVPQVKSAEQQAQYFLRMGMAEEAQRARSRGEERSGAGRLLNMFGVGR
;
A
#
# COMPACT_ATOMS: atom_id res chain seq x y z
N MET A 1 11.68 38.96 -6.37
CA MET A 1 10.66 37.89 -6.43
C MET A 1 10.65 37.15 -5.11
N VAL A 2 9.46 36.81 -4.61
CA VAL A 2 9.27 36.14 -3.30
C VAL A 2 8.72 34.75 -3.58
N ASP A 3 9.40 33.72 -3.09
CA ASP A 3 8.80 32.39 -2.90
C ASP A 3 8.53 32.16 -1.41
N ARG A 4 8.00 30.98 -1.05
CA ARG A 4 7.71 30.64 0.36
C ARG A 4 8.94 30.59 1.27
N HIS A 5 10.17 30.62 0.73
CA HIS A 5 11.41 30.35 1.44
C HIS A 5 12.50 31.43 1.26
N SER A 6 12.36 32.35 0.31
CA SER A 6 13.35 33.34 -0.05
C SER A 6 12.75 34.56 -0.76
N CYS A 7 13.32 35.74 -0.51
CA CYS A 7 13.07 36.96 -1.26
C CYS A 7 14.37 37.34 -1.96
N ARG A 8 14.34 37.38 -3.29
CA ARG A 8 15.46 37.86 -4.10
C ARG A 8 15.13 39.23 -4.66
N ASP A 9 15.89 40.25 -4.26
CA ASP A 9 15.86 41.55 -4.94
C ASP A 9 16.50 41.42 -6.31
N VAL A 10 15.83 41.96 -7.32
CA VAL A 10 16.26 41.90 -8.73
C VAL A 10 16.77 43.26 -9.22
N GLY A 11 16.84 44.28 -8.34
CA GLY A 11 17.47 45.56 -8.65
C GLY A 11 16.70 46.42 -9.66
N LEU A 12 15.37 46.25 -9.75
CA LEU A 12 14.52 47.08 -10.61
C LEU A 12 14.29 48.46 -9.98
N MET A 13 15.01 49.48 -10.44
CA MET A 13 15.03 50.83 -9.85
C MET A 13 13.83 51.72 -10.24
N ASP A 14 13.02 51.31 -11.22
CA ASP A 14 11.93 52.12 -11.80
C ASP A 14 10.58 51.98 -11.09
N GLY A 15 10.60 51.54 -9.84
CA GLY A 15 9.41 51.46 -9.00
C GLY A 15 8.84 52.83 -8.60
N PRO A 16 7.63 52.86 -8.02
CA PRO A 16 6.76 51.71 -7.78
C PRO A 16 6.03 51.24 -9.04
N PHE A 17 5.87 49.92 -9.16
CA PHE A 17 5.15 49.27 -10.26
C PHE A 17 3.65 49.14 -9.95
N MET A 18 2.81 49.48 -10.92
CA MET A 18 1.36 49.43 -10.80
C MET A 18 0.71 48.16 -11.38
N ALA A 19 1.39 47.48 -12.30
CA ALA A 19 0.93 46.23 -12.89
C ALA A 19 2.11 45.33 -13.29
N PHE A 20 1.88 44.01 -13.20
CA PHE A 20 2.77 42.95 -13.67
C PHE A 20 1.96 41.91 -14.44
N ALA A 21 2.54 41.34 -15.48
CA ALA A 21 1.93 40.24 -16.24
C ALA A 21 3.00 39.26 -16.70
N LEU A 22 2.83 37.98 -16.38
CA LEU A 22 3.68 36.90 -16.88
C LEU A 22 3.08 36.34 -18.17
N SER A 23 3.92 36.04 -19.16
CA SER A 23 3.48 35.49 -20.43
C SER A 23 3.03 34.04 -20.31
N SER A 24 2.28 33.56 -21.30
CA SER A 24 1.66 32.23 -21.28
C SER A 24 2.68 31.07 -21.30
N SER A 25 3.91 31.34 -21.77
CA SER A 25 5.04 30.41 -21.73
C SER A 25 5.85 30.50 -20.43
N GLY A 26 5.61 31.53 -19.61
CA GLY A 26 6.40 31.82 -18.41
C GLY A 26 7.77 32.43 -18.69
N ARG A 27 8.11 32.75 -19.95
CA ARG A 27 9.42 33.24 -20.36
C ARG A 27 9.56 34.76 -20.29
N LEU A 28 8.45 35.50 -20.35
CA LEU A 28 8.46 36.96 -20.38
C LEU A 28 7.64 37.55 -19.25
N LEU A 29 8.14 38.61 -18.62
CA LEU A 29 7.48 39.38 -17.58
C LEU A 29 7.35 40.84 -18.04
N ALA A 30 6.12 41.31 -18.11
CA ALA A 30 5.80 42.71 -18.37
C ALA A 30 5.60 43.46 -17.04
N CYS A 31 6.19 44.64 -16.93
CA CYS A 31 6.11 45.51 -15.76
C CYS A 31 5.71 46.92 -16.20
N LEU A 32 4.70 47.50 -15.56
CA LEU A 32 4.31 48.90 -15.78
C LEU A 32 4.52 49.72 -14.51
N SER A 33 5.38 50.73 -14.57
CA SER A 33 5.63 51.66 -13.46
C SER A 33 4.57 52.75 -13.36
N THR A 34 4.44 53.34 -12.18
CA THR A 34 3.63 54.55 -11.95
C THR A 34 4.13 55.78 -12.71
N LYS A 35 5.39 55.77 -13.17
CA LYS A 35 6.01 56.83 -13.98
C LYS A 35 5.77 56.65 -15.48
N GLY A 36 4.97 55.66 -15.90
CA GLY A 36 4.74 55.35 -17.31
C GLY A 36 5.84 54.53 -17.98
N VAL A 37 6.90 54.15 -17.26
CA VAL A 37 7.94 53.24 -17.76
C VAL A 37 7.38 51.82 -17.83
N PHE A 38 7.33 51.29 -19.04
CA PHE A 38 6.93 49.92 -19.37
C PHE A 38 8.16 49.09 -19.72
N LYS A 39 8.29 47.92 -19.10
CA LYS A 39 9.43 47.02 -19.30
C LYS A 39 8.99 45.62 -19.64
N VAL A 40 9.70 45.00 -20.56
CA VAL A 40 9.64 43.56 -20.82
C VAL A 40 10.94 42.92 -20.35
N LEU A 41 10.82 41.90 -19.51
CA LEU A 41 11.92 41.17 -18.90
C LEU A 41 11.87 39.71 -19.35
N ALA A 42 13.03 39.13 -19.67
CA ALA A 42 13.17 37.68 -19.79
C ALA A 42 13.22 37.05 -18.40
N VAL A 43 12.48 35.95 -18.22
CA VAL A 43 12.44 35.17 -16.99
C VAL A 43 13.33 33.94 -17.16
N GLU A 44 14.62 34.14 -16.86
CA GLU A 44 15.65 33.09 -16.78
C GLU A 44 16.15 32.96 -15.33
N GLU A 45 17.34 32.38 -15.09
CA GLU A 45 17.97 32.34 -13.76
C GLU A 45 18.13 33.74 -13.13
N ASN A 46 18.29 34.76 -13.98
CA ASN A 46 18.27 36.17 -13.63
C ASN A 46 17.29 36.90 -14.55
N LEU A 47 16.51 37.87 -14.02
CA LEU A 47 15.67 38.69 -14.90
C LEU A 47 16.57 39.59 -15.75
N GLN A 48 16.44 39.50 -17.06
CA GLN A 48 17.13 40.37 -18.00
C GLN A 48 16.14 41.36 -18.62
N VAL A 49 16.50 42.63 -18.67
CA VAL A 49 15.67 43.64 -19.35
C VAL A 49 15.85 43.45 -20.86
N LEU A 50 14.78 43.06 -21.55
CA LEU A 50 14.78 42.93 -23.00
C LEU A 50 14.45 44.27 -23.66
N ASP A 51 13.45 44.97 -23.12
CA ASP A 51 12.92 46.14 -23.78
C ASP A 51 12.26 47.11 -22.78
N VAL A 52 12.29 48.40 -23.11
CA VAL A 52 11.80 49.49 -22.27
C VAL A 52 11.16 50.57 -23.15
N ALA A 53 9.93 50.93 -22.83
CA ALA A 53 9.25 52.07 -23.44
C ALA A 53 8.67 53.01 -22.39
N ASN A 54 8.66 54.30 -22.69
CA ASN A 54 7.96 55.30 -21.89
C ASN A 54 6.60 55.53 -22.53
N ILE A 55 5.58 54.90 -21.97
CA ILE A 55 4.19 55.13 -22.36
C ILE A 55 3.72 56.35 -21.56
N VAL A 56 3.37 57.44 -22.26
CA VAL A 56 2.87 58.78 -21.81
C VAL A 56 2.78 59.03 -20.30
N GLU A 57 3.27 60.20 -19.86
CA GLU A 57 3.46 60.64 -18.45
C GLU A 57 2.28 60.50 -17.45
N THR A 58 1.05 60.19 -17.90
CA THR A 58 -0.12 59.98 -17.03
C THR A 58 -0.98 58.80 -17.46
N ILE A 59 -0.52 57.58 -17.18
CA ILE A 59 -1.36 56.38 -17.30
C ILE A 59 -2.08 56.14 -15.97
N LYS A 60 -3.41 56.20 -16.00
CA LYS A 60 -4.23 55.67 -14.89
C LYS A 60 -3.95 54.19 -14.73
N LYS A 61 -3.96 53.68 -13.50
CA LYS A 61 -3.74 52.26 -13.21
C LYS A 61 -4.65 51.39 -14.10
N PRO A 62 -4.10 50.48 -14.93
CA PRO A 62 -4.91 49.60 -15.77
C PRO A 62 -5.76 48.68 -14.91
N LYS A 63 -6.95 48.36 -15.42
CA LYS A 63 -7.84 47.36 -14.80
C LYS A 63 -7.27 45.96 -14.94
N GLN A 64 -6.72 45.64 -16.12
CA GLN A 64 -5.98 44.41 -16.37
C GLN A 64 -4.81 44.70 -17.31
N MET A 65 -3.71 43.98 -17.09
CA MET A 65 -2.59 43.88 -18.02
C MET A 65 -2.36 42.39 -18.24
N VAL A 66 -2.45 41.93 -19.48
CA VAL A 66 -2.23 40.52 -19.84
C VAL A 66 -1.39 40.43 -21.10
N TRP A 67 -0.74 39.29 -21.28
CA TRP A 67 -0.08 38.98 -22.55
C TRP A 67 -1.07 38.46 -23.58
N CYS A 68 -0.86 38.86 -24.82
CA CYS A 68 -1.50 38.34 -26.02
C CYS A 68 -0.46 37.43 -26.71
N GLY A 69 -0.54 36.12 -26.43
CA GLY A 69 0.52 35.18 -26.76
C GLY A 69 1.80 35.48 -25.98
N ASP A 70 2.93 35.43 -26.67
CA ASP A 70 4.22 35.95 -26.19
C ASP A 70 4.67 37.18 -27.01
N ASP A 71 3.79 37.72 -27.85
CA ASP A 71 4.13 38.74 -28.85
C ASP A 71 3.87 40.17 -28.35
N CYS A 72 2.69 40.41 -27.79
CA CYS A 72 2.24 41.75 -27.43
C CYS A 72 1.48 41.75 -26.12
N ILE A 73 1.24 42.94 -25.59
CA ILE A 73 0.62 43.15 -24.27
C ILE A 73 -0.69 43.89 -24.48
N ALA A 74 -1.71 43.42 -23.78
CA ALA A 74 -3.04 43.96 -23.78
C ALA A 74 -3.29 44.71 -22.46
N LEU A 75 -3.51 46.03 -22.56
CA LEU A 75 -3.79 46.95 -21.45
C LEU A 75 -5.26 47.37 -21.49
N TYR A 76 -6.02 46.96 -20.48
CA TYR A 76 -7.40 47.37 -20.32
C TYR A 76 -7.52 48.57 -19.38
N LEU A 77 -8.00 49.68 -19.94
CA LEU A 77 -8.24 50.95 -19.26
C LEU A 77 -9.71 51.33 -19.31
N ILE A 78 -10.13 52.12 -18.33
CA ILE A 78 -11.46 52.75 -18.31
C ILE A 78 -11.25 54.25 -18.30
N ALA A 79 -11.81 54.92 -19.30
CA ALA A 79 -11.82 56.37 -19.42
C ALA A 79 -13.26 56.88 -19.21
N GLN A 80 -13.40 58.04 -18.59
CA GLN A 80 -14.69 58.72 -18.52
C GLN A 80 -14.81 59.63 -19.74
N THR A 81 -15.92 59.52 -20.47
CA THR A 81 -16.20 60.36 -21.63
C THR A 81 -16.75 61.72 -21.19
N PRO A 82 -16.73 62.74 -22.06
CA PRO A 82 -17.39 64.03 -21.79
C PRO A 82 -18.89 63.91 -21.47
N SER A 83 -19.55 62.85 -21.95
CA SER A 83 -20.96 62.55 -21.67
C SER A 83 -21.19 61.82 -20.33
N SER A 84 -20.16 61.71 -19.48
CA SER A 84 -20.18 60.99 -18.21
C SER A 84 -20.43 59.48 -18.32
N SER A 85 -20.35 58.89 -19.52
CA SER A 85 -20.33 57.45 -19.69
C SER A 85 -18.92 56.88 -19.45
N LEU A 86 -18.85 55.62 -19.06
CA LEU A 86 -17.58 54.90 -18.96
C LEU A 86 -17.27 54.28 -20.32
N GLN A 87 -16.12 54.64 -20.89
CA GLN A 87 -15.56 53.99 -22.07
C GLN A 87 -14.56 52.92 -21.64
N HIS A 88 -14.75 51.71 -22.13
CA HIS A 88 -13.81 50.61 -21.95
C HIS A 88 -12.86 50.58 -23.15
N ILE A 89 -11.56 50.71 -22.91
CA ILE A 89 -10.54 50.80 -23.96
C ILE A 89 -9.49 49.71 -23.73
N LEU A 90 -9.27 48.88 -24.75
CA LEU A 90 -8.22 47.87 -24.78
C LEU A 90 -7.11 48.36 -25.71
N PHE A 91 -5.92 48.60 -25.17
CA PHE A 91 -4.73 48.87 -25.97
C PHE A 91 -3.93 47.60 -26.16
N VAL A 92 -3.60 47.24 -27.40
CA VAL A 92 -2.76 46.09 -27.71
C VAL A 92 -1.49 46.59 -28.40
N GLY A 93 -0.33 46.30 -27.82
CA GLY A 93 0.93 46.84 -28.30
C GLY A 93 2.14 46.30 -27.54
N GLY A 94 3.30 46.87 -27.83
CA GLY A 94 4.57 46.50 -27.20
C GLY A 94 5.50 47.71 -27.12
N PRO A 95 6.69 47.58 -26.53
CA PRO A 95 7.57 48.72 -26.30
C PRO A 95 8.10 49.34 -27.61
N GLN A 96 8.26 48.53 -28.67
CA GLN A 96 8.77 48.96 -29.98
C GLN A 96 7.68 49.18 -31.05
N ASN A 97 6.41 48.95 -30.72
CA ASN A 97 5.31 48.98 -31.67
C ASN A 97 4.24 49.98 -31.24
N ASP A 98 3.48 50.48 -32.21
CA ASP A 98 2.31 51.31 -31.94
C ASP A 98 1.27 50.55 -31.11
N TRP A 99 0.64 51.26 -30.17
CA TRP A 99 -0.45 50.73 -29.36
C TRP A 99 -1.77 50.92 -30.09
N ILE A 100 -2.42 49.82 -30.45
CA ILE A 100 -3.69 49.82 -31.18
C ILE A 100 -4.85 49.90 -30.18
N PRO A 101 -5.70 50.95 -30.23
CA PRO A 101 -6.85 51.08 -29.34
C PRO A 101 -8.11 50.39 -29.90
N TYR A 102 -8.73 49.53 -29.08
CA TYR A 102 -10.05 48.96 -29.32
C TYR A 102 -11.04 49.51 -28.29
N GLN A 103 -12.19 50.02 -28.76
CA GLN A 103 -13.20 50.67 -27.92
C GLN A 103 -14.41 49.76 -27.72
N TYR A 104 -14.89 49.70 -26.48
CA TYR A 104 -16.01 48.87 -26.05
C TYR A 104 -16.97 49.64 -25.15
N ASP A 105 -18.26 49.35 -25.33
CA ASP A 105 -19.35 49.94 -24.54
C ASP A 105 -19.64 49.17 -23.25
N THR A 106 -19.10 47.96 -23.12
CA THR A 106 -19.33 47.07 -21.97
C THR A 106 -18.03 46.70 -21.27
N PRO A 107 -18.07 46.38 -19.97
CA PRO A 107 -16.90 45.91 -19.24
C PRO A 107 -16.31 44.65 -19.85
N LEU A 108 -14.97 44.58 -19.84
CA LEU A 108 -14.20 43.48 -20.40
C LEU A 108 -13.52 42.67 -19.30
N HIS A 109 -13.34 41.38 -19.56
CA HIS A 109 -12.40 40.53 -18.86
C HIS A 109 -11.42 39.91 -19.85
N LEU A 110 -10.12 40.14 -19.64
CA LEU A 110 -9.06 39.63 -20.50
C LEU A 110 -8.50 38.31 -19.95
N VAL A 111 -8.31 37.34 -20.84
CA VAL A 111 -7.67 36.06 -20.56
C VAL A 111 -6.49 35.88 -21.51
N SER A 112 -5.29 35.71 -20.95
CA SER A 112 -4.09 35.40 -21.73
C SER A 112 -4.13 33.94 -22.21
N GLU A 113 -3.88 33.73 -23.50
CA GLU A 113 -3.80 32.42 -24.14
C GLU A 113 -2.42 32.24 -24.81
N CYS A 114 -2.08 31.03 -25.27
CA CYS A 114 -0.76 30.76 -25.84
C CYS A 114 -0.47 31.46 -27.17
N ASP A 115 -1.53 31.78 -27.91
CA ASP A 115 -1.51 32.32 -29.26
C ASP A 115 -2.21 33.68 -29.37
N GLY A 116 -2.64 34.25 -28.25
CA GLY A 116 -3.34 35.53 -28.25
C GLY A 116 -3.94 35.91 -26.90
N CYS A 117 -4.96 36.75 -26.94
CA CYS A 117 -5.73 37.22 -25.80
C CYS A 117 -7.21 37.10 -26.11
N ARG A 118 -7.95 36.41 -25.22
CA ARG A 118 -9.40 36.28 -25.31
C ARG A 118 -10.05 37.43 -24.54
N VAL A 119 -10.91 38.19 -25.21
CA VAL A 119 -11.65 39.33 -24.66
C VAL A 119 -13.08 38.90 -24.39
N LEU A 120 -13.43 38.76 -23.11
CA LEU A 120 -14.78 38.40 -22.69
C LEU A 120 -15.57 39.68 -22.43
N GLY A 121 -16.48 40.01 -23.35
CA GLY A 121 -17.48 41.07 -23.14
C GLY A 121 -18.80 40.50 -22.60
N THR A 122 -19.79 41.36 -22.36
CA THR A 122 -21.09 40.94 -21.84
C THR A 122 -21.87 40.06 -22.82
N ASN A 123 -21.76 40.34 -24.12
CA ASN A 123 -22.58 39.70 -25.17
C ASN A 123 -21.77 38.93 -26.22
N LYS A 124 -20.45 39.10 -26.24
CA LYS A 124 -19.57 38.49 -27.25
C LYS A 124 -18.22 38.13 -26.66
N ILE A 125 -17.62 37.09 -27.22
CA ILE A 125 -16.25 36.68 -26.98
C ILE A 125 -15.45 37.00 -28.23
N GLU A 126 -14.39 37.78 -28.08
CA GLU A 126 -13.46 38.09 -29.16
C GLU A 126 -12.10 37.48 -28.87
N PHE A 127 -11.35 37.20 -29.94
CA PHE A 127 -9.99 36.69 -29.84
C PHE A 127 -9.07 37.63 -30.61
N VAL A 128 -8.11 38.22 -29.90
CA VAL A 128 -7.09 39.09 -30.47
C VAL A 128 -5.80 38.28 -30.53
N GLN A 129 -5.18 38.23 -31.70
CA GLN A 129 -3.89 37.58 -31.92
C GLN A 129 -3.03 38.45 -32.82
N ARG A 130 -1.72 38.33 -32.70
CA ARG A 130 -0.82 38.79 -33.76
C ARG A 130 -1.11 38.00 -35.02
N VAL A 131 -1.13 38.66 -36.18
CA VAL A 131 -1.26 37.97 -37.46
C VAL A 131 -0.08 37.00 -37.61
N PRO A 132 -0.32 35.69 -37.76
CA PRO A 132 0.76 34.71 -37.87
C PRO A 132 1.59 34.95 -39.14
N PRO A 133 2.92 34.75 -39.10
CA PRO A 133 3.78 34.95 -40.28
C PRO A 133 3.37 34.12 -41.50
N SER A 134 2.84 32.91 -41.28
CA SER A 134 2.33 32.05 -42.35
C SER A 134 1.12 32.63 -43.07
N VAL A 135 0.24 33.32 -42.34
CA VAL A 135 -0.93 34.01 -42.90
C VAL A 135 -0.48 35.29 -43.61
N GLU A 136 0.46 36.02 -43.03
CA GLU A 136 1.04 37.24 -43.61
C GLU A 136 1.71 36.96 -44.97
N GLN A 137 2.53 35.92 -45.08
CA GLN A 137 3.18 35.54 -46.35
C GLN A 137 2.18 35.23 -47.47
N ILE A 138 0.97 34.75 -47.14
CA ILE A 138 -0.04 34.36 -48.13
C ILE A 138 -0.94 35.54 -48.51
N PHE A 139 -1.44 36.28 -47.51
CA PHE A 139 -2.50 37.27 -47.70
C PHE A 139 -2.02 38.72 -47.70
N SER A 140 -0.71 38.96 -47.54
CA SER A 140 -0.17 40.32 -47.72
C SER A 140 -0.45 40.85 -49.12
N ILE A 141 -0.80 42.12 -49.19
CA ILE A 141 -1.14 42.79 -50.45
C ILE A 141 0.10 42.79 -51.36
N GLY A 142 -0.04 42.14 -52.52
CA GLY A 142 1.06 42.02 -53.48
C GLY A 142 2.15 41.04 -53.07
N SER A 143 1.85 40.06 -52.21
CA SER A 143 2.79 38.99 -51.88
C SER A 143 3.14 38.15 -53.12
N PHE A 144 4.44 37.98 -53.34
CA PHE A 144 5.01 37.04 -54.31
C PHE A 144 5.71 35.87 -53.62
N ASP A 145 5.48 35.69 -52.31
CA ASP A 145 6.09 34.62 -51.54
C ASP A 145 5.64 33.24 -52.07
N PRO A 146 6.48 32.19 -51.97
CA PRO A 146 6.15 30.85 -52.43
C PRO A 146 4.75 30.32 -52.05
N PRO A 147 4.26 30.46 -50.80
CA PRO A 147 2.92 29.99 -50.44
C PRO A 147 1.79 30.83 -51.05
N ALA A 148 1.97 32.14 -51.26
CA ALA A 148 1.00 32.97 -51.99
C ALA A 148 0.91 32.55 -53.46
N MET A 149 2.07 32.32 -54.09
CA MET A 149 2.15 31.83 -55.47
C MET A 149 1.55 30.43 -55.65
N LEU A 150 1.64 29.57 -54.64
CA LEU A 150 0.97 28.26 -54.62
C LEU A 150 -0.56 28.41 -54.57
N CYS A 151 -1.09 29.30 -53.72
CA CYS A 151 -2.51 29.62 -53.68
C CYS A 151 -3.01 30.19 -55.03
N TYR A 152 -2.24 31.10 -55.62
CA TYR A 152 -2.54 31.65 -56.94
C TYR A 152 -2.54 30.58 -58.05
N ALA A 153 -1.59 29.64 -58.00
CA ALA A 153 -1.56 28.51 -58.94
C ALA A 153 -2.79 27.61 -58.80
N LEU A 154 -3.28 27.38 -57.58
CA LEU A 154 -4.54 26.66 -57.35
C LEU A 154 -5.73 27.42 -57.94
N GLU A 155 -5.83 28.74 -57.72
CA GLU A 155 -6.92 29.56 -58.28
C GLU A 155 -6.95 29.50 -59.81
N ARG A 156 -5.79 29.60 -60.46
CA ARG A 156 -5.67 29.43 -61.92
C ARG A 156 -6.10 28.04 -62.36
N TYR A 157 -5.67 26.99 -61.65
CA TYR A 157 -6.08 25.62 -61.93
C TYR A 157 -7.59 25.43 -61.82
N GLU A 158 -8.22 25.96 -60.78
CA GLU A 158 -9.67 25.90 -60.56
C GLU A 158 -10.45 26.70 -61.61
N SER A 159 -9.87 27.78 -62.14
CA SER A 159 -10.44 28.55 -63.26
C SER A 159 -10.34 27.85 -64.63
N GLY A 160 -9.70 26.68 -64.70
CA GLY A 160 -9.51 25.93 -65.94
C GLY A 160 -8.35 26.41 -66.82
N ASP A 161 -7.42 27.18 -66.25
CA ASP A 161 -6.26 27.69 -66.98
C ASP A 161 -5.25 26.56 -67.24
N VAL A 162 -4.99 26.29 -68.52
CA VAL A 162 -4.05 25.26 -68.99
C VAL A 162 -2.61 25.56 -68.55
N CYS A 163 -2.27 26.83 -68.31
CA CYS A 163 -0.95 27.28 -67.88
C CYS A 163 -0.80 27.38 -66.35
N ALA A 164 -1.73 26.85 -65.56
CA ALA A 164 -1.66 26.92 -64.09
C ALA A 164 -0.33 26.38 -63.51
N GLN A 165 0.18 25.28 -64.07
CA GLN A 165 1.46 24.68 -63.67
C GLN A 165 2.67 25.60 -63.90
N GLU A 166 2.61 26.53 -64.86
CA GLU A 166 3.71 27.45 -65.12
C GLU A 166 3.98 28.36 -63.92
N SER A 167 2.93 28.69 -63.16
CA SER A 167 3.00 29.50 -61.93
C SER A 167 3.78 28.79 -60.81
N LEU A 168 3.92 27.46 -60.87
CA LEU A 168 4.68 26.67 -59.89
C LEU A 168 6.17 26.56 -60.24
N ARG A 169 6.57 26.82 -61.49
CA ARG A 169 7.98 26.68 -61.91
C ARG A 169 8.95 27.56 -61.10
N PRO A 170 8.64 28.85 -60.83
CA PRO A 170 9.55 29.72 -60.06
C PRO A 170 9.77 29.22 -58.62
N ILE A 171 8.75 28.64 -58.01
CA ILE A 171 8.73 28.25 -56.59
C ILE A 171 9.07 26.77 -56.37
N LYS A 172 9.51 26.05 -57.40
CA LYS A 172 9.68 24.59 -57.33
C LYS A 172 10.65 24.14 -56.23
N ALA A 173 11.70 24.91 -55.97
CA ALA A 173 12.69 24.62 -54.93
C ALA A 173 12.11 24.78 -53.51
N GLU A 174 11.25 25.78 -53.32
CA GLU A 174 10.65 26.17 -52.03
C GLU A 174 9.24 25.60 -51.85
N LEU A 175 8.75 24.81 -52.80
CA LEU A 175 7.41 24.21 -52.78
C LEU A 175 7.14 23.35 -51.53
N PRO A 176 8.08 22.55 -50.99
CA PRO A 176 7.84 21.82 -49.74
C PRO A 176 7.54 22.76 -48.56
N GLU A 177 8.27 23.87 -48.46
CA GLU A 177 8.07 24.89 -47.42
C GLU A 177 6.76 25.63 -47.64
N ALA A 178 6.46 26.03 -48.89
CA ALA A 178 5.19 26.65 -49.26
C ALA A 178 3.98 25.79 -48.86
N VAL A 179 4.04 24.48 -49.10
CA VAL A 179 3.00 23.53 -48.67
C VAL A 179 2.87 23.50 -47.14
N SER A 180 3.99 23.48 -46.41
CA SER A 180 3.97 23.54 -44.94
C SER A 180 3.35 24.84 -44.45
N THR A 181 3.74 25.98 -45.03
CA THR A 181 3.21 27.30 -44.66
C THR A 181 1.71 27.42 -44.95
N CYS A 182 1.21 26.86 -46.05
CA CYS A 182 -0.23 26.78 -46.31
C CYS A 182 -0.96 25.94 -45.24
N ILE A 183 -0.36 24.84 -44.77
CA ILE A 183 -0.93 24.04 -43.67
C ILE A 183 -0.96 24.84 -42.38
N ASP A 184 0.14 25.53 -42.04
CA ASP A 184 0.25 26.32 -40.81
C ASP A 184 -0.71 27.53 -40.84
N ALA A 185 -0.82 28.23 -41.96
CA ALA A 185 -1.81 29.28 -42.16
C ALA A 185 -3.24 28.74 -42.05
N ALA A 186 -3.51 27.54 -42.57
CA ALA A 186 -4.84 26.92 -42.47
C ALA A 186 -5.26 26.68 -41.01
N LEU A 187 -4.31 26.32 -40.13
CA LEU A 187 -4.56 26.09 -38.70
C LEU A 187 -4.96 27.36 -37.94
N CYS A 188 -4.57 28.52 -38.43
CA CYS A 188 -4.86 29.83 -37.84
C CYS A 188 -6.16 30.45 -38.36
N GLU A 189 -6.56 30.09 -39.59
CA GLU A 189 -7.68 30.70 -40.28
C GLU A 189 -9.03 30.00 -40.09
N GLN A 190 -10.12 30.69 -40.46
CA GLN A 190 -11.48 30.16 -40.44
C GLN A 190 -11.94 29.74 -41.84
N PRO A 191 -12.90 28.80 -41.96
CA PRO A 191 -13.56 28.52 -43.23
C PRO A 191 -14.23 29.79 -43.80
N PRO A 192 -14.14 30.06 -45.12
CA PRO A 192 -13.64 29.15 -46.17
C PRO A 192 -12.12 29.13 -46.35
N HIS A 193 -11.38 30.14 -45.87
CA HIS A 193 -9.94 30.30 -46.10
C HIS A 193 -9.12 29.08 -45.67
N SER A 194 -9.37 28.54 -44.48
CA SER A 194 -8.65 27.34 -44.01
C SER A 194 -8.85 26.12 -44.92
N SER A 195 -10.03 25.98 -45.52
CA SER A 195 -10.29 24.88 -46.47
C SER A 195 -9.55 25.09 -47.80
N ASN A 196 -9.49 26.33 -48.28
CA ASN A 196 -8.78 26.68 -49.51
C ASN A 196 -7.27 26.51 -49.35
N LEU A 197 -6.72 26.89 -48.19
CA LEU A 197 -5.32 26.70 -47.85
C LEU A 197 -4.93 25.21 -47.77
N LEU A 198 -5.79 24.35 -47.18
CA LEU A 198 -5.58 22.91 -47.20
C LEU A 198 -5.68 22.32 -48.62
N ARG A 199 -6.57 22.84 -49.46
CA ARG A 199 -6.65 22.46 -50.88
C ARG A 199 -5.38 22.88 -51.63
N ALA A 200 -4.84 24.07 -51.36
CA ALA A 200 -3.60 24.56 -51.94
C ALA A 200 -2.39 23.71 -51.52
N ALA A 201 -2.32 23.36 -50.23
CA ALA A 201 -1.33 22.41 -49.72
C ALA A 201 -1.47 21.05 -50.41
N SER A 202 -2.69 20.51 -50.50
CA SER A 202 -2.95 19.24 -51.20
C SER A 202 -2.58 19.30 -52.67
N PHE A 203 -2.85 20.41 -53.36
CA PHE A 203 -2.47 20.64 -54.76
C PHE A 203 -0.95 20.67 -54.91
N GLY A 204 -0.24 21.47 -54.11
CA GLY A 204 1.22 21.57 -54.14
C GLY A 204 1.92 20.23 -53.89
N ARG A 205 1.37 19.39 -53.01
CA ARG A 205 1.90 18.05 -52.72
C ARG A 205 2.00 17.13 -53.94
N HIS A 206 1.16 17.31 -54.97
CA HIS A 206 1.21 16.49 -56.18
C HIS A 206 2.45 16.78 -57.04
N PHE A 207 3.09 17.94 -56.84
CA PHE A 207 4.25 18.37 -57.63
C PHE A 207 5.59 18.19 -56.89
N LEU A 208 5.55 17.64 -55.67
CA LEU A 208 6.74 17.34 -54.88
C LEU A 208 7.40 16.05 -55.38
N SER A 209 8.74 16.05 -55.48
CA SER A 209 9.51 14.87 -55.87
C SER A 209 9.59 13.82 -54.76
N GLU A 210 9.51 14.26 -53.50
CA GLU A 210 9.41 13.42 -52.32
C GLU A 210 8.05 13.63 -51.67
N THR A 211 7.39 12.56 -51.24
CA THR A 211 6.11 12.68 -50.54
C THR A 211 6.37 13.19 -49.12
N PRO A 212 5.92 14.41 -48.76
CA PRO A 212 6.06 14.89 -47.39
C PRO A 212 5.27 14.00 -46.44
N GLU A 213 5.70 13.95 -45.18
CA GLU A 213 5.10 13.10 -44.15
C GLU A 213 3.56 13.23 -44.15
N PRO A 214 2.83 12.14 -44.44
CA PRO A 214 1.37 12.19 -44.57
C PRO A 214 0.67 12.55 -43.25
N ASP A 215 1.38 12.40 -42.12
CA ASP A 215 0.85 12.60 -40.79
C ASP A 215 0.53 14.08 -40.51
N ARG A 216 1.41 15.03 -40.86
CA ARG A 216 1.20 16.47 -40.55
C ARG A 216 -0.06 17.04 -41.20
N HIS A 217 -0.24 16.83 -42.49
CA HIS A 217 -1.44 17.31 -43.20
C HIS A 217 -2.71 16.64 -42.67
N ARG A 218 -2.65 15.32 -42.41
CA ARG A 218 -3.79 14.58 -41.83
C ARG A 218 -4.16 15.13 -40.46
N ASP A 219 -3.16 15.38 -39.61
CA ASP A 219 -3.38 15.82 -38.24
C ASP A 219 -3.85 17.28 -38.19
N ALA A 220 -3.38 18.14 -39.10
CA ALA A 220 -3.94 19.47 -39.30
C ALA A 220 -5.44 19.42 -39.68
N CYS A 221 -5.83 18.56 -40.64
CA CYS A 221 -7.23 18.36 -40.98
C CYS A 221 -8.06 17.85 -39.79
N LYS A 222 -7.53 16.93 -38.97
CA LYS A 222 -8.20 16.43 -37.77
C LYS A 222 -8.40 17.54 -36.74
N ASN A 223 -7.36 18.31 -36.44
CA ASN A 223 -7.39 19.39 -35.46
C ASN A 223 -8.35 20.50 -35.90
N LEU A 224 -8.32 20.90 -37.17
CA LEU A 224 -9.22 21.91 -37.72
C LEU A 224 -10.67 21.45 -37.66
N ARG A 225 -10.96 20.21 -38.05
CA ARG A 225 -12.32 19.67 -37.96
C ARG A 225 -12.84 19.71 -36.52
N ILE A 226 -12.02 19.32 -35.54
CA ILE A 226 -12.39 19.41 -34.13
C ILE A 226 -12.67 20.87 -33.74
N CYS A 227 -11.76 21.79 -34.03
CA CYS A 227 -11.91 23.20 -33.67
C CYS A 227 -13.16 23.85 -34.30
N VAL A 228 -13.42 23.56 -35.57
CA VAL A 228 -14.58 24.11 -36.30
C VAL A 228 -15.89 23.57 -35.73
N GLU A 229 -15.99 22.26 -35.46
CA GLU A 229 -17.23 21.70 -34.89
C GLU A 229 -17.47 22.16 -33.45
N LEU A 230 -16.42 22.29 -32.64
CA LEU A 230 -16.53 22.78 -31.26
C LEU A 230 -17.02 24.23 -31.16
N ARG A 231 -16.75 25.06 -32.17
CA ARG A 231 -17.23 26.46 -32.23
C ARG A 231 -18.73 26.56 -32.47
N LYS A 232 -19.35 25.55 -33.10
CA LYS A 232 -20.78 25.60 -33.46
C LYS A 232 -21.66 25.44 -32.22
N SER A 233 -22.86 26.02 -32.30
CA SER A 233 -23.91 25.79 -31.31
C SER A 233 -24.37 24.32 -31.36
N PRO A 234 -24.60 23.63 -30.21
CA PRO A 234 -24.66 24.14 -28.84
C PRO A 234 -23.34 24.02 -28.04
N ILE A 235 -22.21 23.68 -28.69
CA ILE A 235 -20.95 23.42 -27.98
C ILE A 235 -20.25 24.73 -27.65
N GLU A 236 -20.11 25.66 -28.59
CA GLU A 236 -19.66 27.04 -28.35
C GLU A 236 -18.33 27.12 -27.58
N ILE A 237 -17.37 26.24 -27.92
CA ILE A 237 -15.99 26.29 -27.41
C ILE A 237 -15.10 26.85 -28.52
N PRO A 238 -14.73 28.14 -28.47
CA PRO A 238 -13.90 28.77 -29.50
C PRO A 238 -12.41 28.48 -29.29
N ILE A 239 -12.02 27.20 -29.38
CA ILE A 239 -10.63 26.76 -29.27
C ILE A 239 -9.88 26.94 -30.60
N THR A 240 -8.62 27.33 -30.53
CA THR A 240 -7.69 27.40 -31.68
C THR A 240 -6.89 26.11 -31.82
N ALA A 241 -6.24 25.91 -32.96
CA ALA A 241 -5.38 24.73 -33.16
C ALA A 241 -4.21 24.70 -32.15
N ALA A 242 -3.55 25.85 -31.92
CA ALA A 242 -2.46 25.96 -30.95
C ALA A 242 -2.91 25.66 -29.52
N GLN A 243 -4.09 26.14 -29.12
CA GLN A 243 -4.68 25.83 -27.81
C GLN A 243 -5.05 24.35 -27.69
N LEU A 244 -5.55 23.72 -28.77
CA LEU A 244 -5.86 22.31 -28.79
C LEU A 244 -4.60 21.45 -28.64
N GLU A 245 -3.51 21.82 -29.29
CA GLU A 245 -2.22 21.14 -29.16
C GLU A 245 -1.66 21.25 -27.74
N LYS A 246 -1.71 22.45 -27.14
CA LYS A 246 -1.27 22.66 -25.74
C LYS A 246 -2.15 21.94 -24.72
N LEU A 247 -3.47 21.92 -24.94
CA LEU A 247 -4.43 21.23 -24.07
C LEU A 247 -4.36 19.70 -24.21
N GLY A 248 -4.06 19.23 -25.41
CA GLY A 248 -4.14 17.84 -25.82
C GLY A 248 -5.59 17.32 -25.92
N ILE A 249 -5.76 16.24 -26.68
CA ILE A 249 -7.08 15.61 -26.87
C ILE A 249 -7.65 15.11 -25.54
N ALA A 250 -6.81 14.57 -24.65
CA ALA A 250 -7.24 14.10 -23.33
C ALA A 250 -7.79 15.23 -22.44
N GLY A 251 -7.20 16.43 -22.52
CA GLY A 251 -7.70 17.60 -21.80
C GLY A 251 -9.02 18.12 -22.39
N LEU A 252 -9.13 18.15 -23.72
CA LEU A 252 -10.35 18.54 -24.41
C LEU A 252 -11.52 17.61 -24.07
N THR A 253 -11.33 16.29 -24.18
CA THR A 253 -12.41 15.32 -23.97
C THR A 253 -12.88 15.30 -22.52
N LEU A 254 -12.00 15.58 -21.57
CA LEU A 254 -12.38 15.78 -20.17
C LEU A 254 -13.24 17.05 -19.98
N ARG A 255 -12.87 18.18 -20.59
CA ARG A 255 -13.70 19.41 -20.55
C ARG A 255 -15.07 19.20 -21.18
N LEU A 256 -15.14 18.45 -22.28
CA LEU A 256 -16.41 18.06 -22.90
C LEU A 256 -17.25 17.17 -21.99
N ALA A 257 -16.62 16.19 -21.32
CA ALA A 257 -17.29 15.33 -20.35
C ALA A 257 -17.86 16.13 -19.17
N GLN A 258 -17.12 17.13 -18.66
CA GLN A 258 -17.57 18.05 -17.61
C GLN A 258 -18.77 18.91 -18.04
N ARG A 259 -18.92 19.20 -19.34
CA ARG A 259 -20.12 19.83 -19.92
C ARG A 259 -21.21 18.83 -20.32
N HIS A 260 -21.11 17.58 -19.88
CA HIS A 260 -22.00 16.46 -20.19
C HIS A 260 -22.09 16.07 -21.68
N PHE A 261 -21.14 16.49 -22.52
CA PHE A 261 -21.02 16.05 -23.91
C PHE A 261 -20.25 14.72 -24.03
N HIS A 262 -20.61 13.70 -23.23
CA HIS A 262 -19.85 12.44 -23.14
C HIS A 262 -19.79 11.68 -24.47
N LEU A 263 -20.89 11.65 -25.23
CA LEU A 263 -20.93 10.98 -26.53
C LEU A 263 -19.92 11.60 -27.50
N LEU A 264 -19.90 12.93 -27.61
CA LEU A 264 -18.97 13.64 -28.47
C LEU A 264 -17.52 13.39 -28.04
N ALA A 265 -17.26 13.45 -26.74
CA ALA A 265 -15.93 13.17 -26.18
C ALA A 265 -15.43 11.76 -26.54
N ILE A 266 -16.29 10.73 -26.44
CA ILE A 266 -15.95 9.36 -26.84
C ILE A 266 -15.68 9.29 -28.35
N ARG A 267 -16.51 9.92 -29.19
CA ARG A 267 -16.28 9.93 -30.65
C ARG A 267 -14.98 10.60 -31.04
N ILE A 268 -14.59 11.67 -30.34
CA ILE A 268 -13.29 12.32 -30.53
C ILE A 268 -12.16 11.37 -30.13
N CYS A 269 -12.27 10.68 -28.99
CA CYS A 269 -11.30 9.65 -28.59
C CYS A 269 -11.16 8.53 -29.64
N GLU A 270 -12.27 8.00 -30.15
CA GLU A 270 -12.29 6.99 -31.23
C GLU A 270 -11.62 7.50 -32.51
N TRP A 271 -11.96 8.71 -32.94
CA TRP A 271 -11.44 9.33 -34.16
C TRP A 271 -9.94 9.60 -34.09
N THR A 272 -9.43 9.93 -32.90
CA THR A 272 -8.03 10.29 -32.67
C THR A 272 -7.19 9.14 -32.12
N GLY A 273 -7.78 7.98 -31.83
CA GLY A 273 -7.09 6.82 -31.23
C GLY A 273 -6.68 7.01 -29.76
N HIS A 274 -7.35 7.90 -29.01
CA HIS A 274 -7.05 8.17 -27.60
C HIS A 274 -7.90 7.31 -26.64
N SER A 275 -7.42 7.11 -25.41
CA SER A 275 -8.15 6.35 -24.38
C SER A 275 -9.49 7.01 -24.03
N GLN A 276 -10.52 6.18 -23.88
CA GLN A 276 -11.88 6.59 -23.48
C GLN A 276 -12.09 6.50 -21.97
N GLU A 277 -11.12 5.99 -21.21
CA GLU A 277 -11.23 5.63 -19.79
C GLU A 277 -11.75 6.80 -18.93
N LYS A 278 -11.10 7.97 -19.02
CA LYS A 278 -11.46 9.15 -18.21
C LYS A 278 -12.87 9.67 -18.51
N VAL A 279 -13.29 9.59 -19.77
CA VAL A 279 -14.62 10.05 -20.21
C VAL A 279 -15.70 9.09 -19.70
N LEU A 280 -15.48 7.78 -19.83
CA LEU A 280 -16.40 6.76 -19.32
C LEU A 280 -16.49 6.78 -17.80
N TYR A 281 -15.37 7.00 -17.12
CA TYR A 281 -15.34 7.17 -15.67
C TYR A 281 -16.18 8.37 -15.23
N HIS A 282 -15.96 9.55 -15.84
CA HIS A 282 -16.76 10.75 -15.56
C HIS A 282 -18.25 10.51 -15.86
N TRP A 283 -18.56 9.89 -17.00
CA TRP A 283 -19.93 9.52 -17.35
C TRP A 283 -20.58 8.60 -16.31
N ALA A 284 -19.88 7.56 -15.85
CA ALA A 284 -20.44 6.61 -14.88
C ALA A 284 -20.74 7.30 -13.54
N CYS A 285 -19.82 8.15 -13.06
CA CYS A 285 -20.04 8.93 -11.84
C CYS A 285 -21.25 9.86 -11.96
N GLU A 286 -21.34 10.61 -13.07
CA GLU A 286 -22.48 11.50 -13.33
C GLU A 286 -23.80 10.74 -13.49
N LYS A 287 -23.76 9.57 -14.14
CA LYS A 287 -24.92 8.69 -14.27
C LYS A 287 -25.40 8.21 -12.92
N ILE A 288 -24.51 7.81 -12.01
CA ILE A 288 -24.89 7.37 -10.67
C ILE A 288 -25.51 8.51 -9.86
N ARG A 289 -24.88 9.69 -9.86
CA ARG A 289 -25.36 10.88 -9.13
C ARG A 289 -26.77 11.31 -9.55
N HIS A 290 -27.11 11.22 -10.83
CA HIS A 290 -28.36 11.76 -11.38
C HIS A 290 -29.44 10.71 -11.68
N SER A 291 -29.17 9.42 -11.58
CA SER A 291 -30.11 8.37 -12.00
C SER A 291 -31.11 7.97 -10.91
N THR A 292 -32.15 8.75 -10.64
CA THR A 292 -33.18 8.37 -9.64
C THR A 292 -34.12 7.24 -10.08
N ALA A 293 -34.29 7.03 -11.38
CA ALA A 293 -35.29 6.11 -11.94
C ALA A 293 -34.85 4.63 -12.04
N TYR A 294 -33.55 4.34 -12.00
CA TYR A 294 -33.01 3.00 -12.22
C TYR A 294 -32.70 2.29 -10.90
N THR A 295 -32.98 0.99 -10.83
CA THR A 295 -32.54 0.14 -9.73
C THR A 295 -31.02 -0.05 -9.76
N ASP A 296 -30.42 -0.40 -8.62
CA ASP A 296 -28.98 -0.62 -8.51
C ASP A 296 -28.49 -1.74 -9.44
N GLU A 297 -29.26 -2.81 -9.62
CA GLU A 297 -28.92 -3.90 -10.55
C GLU A 297 -28.93 -3.43 -12.01
N GLN A 298 -29.95 -2.67 -12.42
CA GLN A 298 -30.04 -2.12 -13.77
C GLN A 298 -28.89 -1.15 -14.04
N LEU A 299 -28.58 -0.28 -13.08
CA LEU A 299 -27.50 0.68 -13.21
C LEU A 299 -26.13 -0.01 -13.28
N CYS A 300 -25.92 -1.06 -12.49
CA CYS A 300 -24.73 -1.91 -12.55
C CYS A 300 -24.54 -2.52 -13.95
N GLN A 301 -25.60 -3.14 -14.50
CA GLN A 301 -25.55 -3.74 -15.84
C GLN A 301 -25.25 -2.70 -16.94
N ILE A 302 -25.85 -1.50 -16.84
CA ILE A 302 -25.59 -0.40 -17.79
C ILE A 302 -24.11 -0.01 -17.74
N ILE A 303 -23.54 0.18 -16.54
CA ILE A 303 -22.12 0.55 -16.38
C ILE A 303 -21.21 -0.56 -16.92
N LEU A 304 -21.45 -1.82 -16.52
CA LEU A 304 -20.67 -2.98 -16.97
C LEU A 304 -20.66 -3.12 -18.50
N SER A 305 -21.82 -2.96 -19.15
CA SER A 305 -21.92 -3.07 -20.61
C SER A 305 -21.07 -2.03 -21.37
N LYS A 306 -20.83 -0.87 -20.76
CA LYS A 306 -19.98 0.18 -21.34
C LYS A 306 -18.51 -0.05 -21.00
N PHE A 307 -18.22 -0.47 -19.77
CA PHE A 307 -16.85 -0.69 -19.30
C PHE A 307 -16.19 -1.90 -19.97
N GLN A 308 -16.97 -2.93 -20.34
CA GLN A 308 -16.48 -4.08 -21.12
C GLN A 308 -15.83 -3.70 -22.45
N ARG A 309 -16.17 -2.53 -23.02
CA ARG A 309 -15.58 -2.03 -24.28
C ARG A 309 -14.19 -1.41 -24.09
N CYS A 310 -13.75 -1.21 -22.84
CA CYS A 310 -12.48 -0.59 -22.48
C CYS A 310 -11.71 -1.50 -21.51
N PRO A 311 -10.84 -2.39 -22.03
CA PRO A 311 -10.06 -3.27 -21.16
C PRO A 311 -9.14 -2.48 -20.23
N GLY A 312 -9.05 -2.90 -18.96
CA GLY A 312 -8.19 -2.27 -17.95
C GLY A 312 -8.84 -1.18 -17.10
N ILE A 313 -10.09 -0.79 -17.39
CA ILE A 313 -10.82 0.19 -16.58
C ILE A 313 -11.07 -0.32 -15.16
N GLY A 314 -10.77 0.52 -14.16
CA GLY A 314 -11.09 0.26 -12.76
C GLY A 314 -12.52 0.64 -12.39
N TYR A 315 -13.11 -0.09 -11.46
CA TYR A 315 -14.44 0.10 -10.89
C TYR A 315 -14.40 0.73 -9.49
N ALA A 316 -13.27 0.66 -8.79
CA ALA A 316 -13.12 1.07 -7.39
C ALA A 316 -13.64 2.50 -7.13
N GLU A 317 -13.23 3.44 -7.97
CA GLU A 317 -13.60 4.84 -7.80
C GLU A 317 -15.06 5.11 -8.18
N VAL A 318 -15.61 4.39 -9.17
CA VAL A 318 -17.04 4.48 -9.53
C VAL A 318 -17.91 3.90 -8.41
N ALA A 319 -17.44 2.81 -7.78
CA ALA A 319 -18.08 2.22 -6.62
C ALA A 319 -18.04 3.14 -5.40
N ARG A 320 -16.95 3.89 -5.20
CA ARG A 320 -16.84 4.93 -4.17
C ARG A 320 -17.95 5.97 -4.35
N VAL A 321 -18.13 6.50 -5.56
CA VAL A 321 -19.22 7.44 -5.87
C VAL A 321 -20.60 6.82 -5.66
N ALA A 322 -20.79 5.54 -6.00
CA ALA A 322 -22.04 4.85 -5.71
C ALA A 322 -22.37 4.82 -4.21
N ALA A 323 -21.37 4.55 -3.38
CA ALA A 323 -21.55 4.53 -1.93
C ALA A 323 -21.75 5.94 -1.34
N GLU A 324 -21.06 6.97 -1.83
CA GLU A 324 -21.32 8.38 -1.46
C GLU A 324 -22.78 8.78 -1.74
N THR A 325 -23.39 8.22 -2.79
CA THR A 325 -24.82 8.43 -3.12
C THR A 325 -25.78 7.50 -2.36
N VAL A 326 -25.31 6.81 -1.31
CA VAL A 326 -26.08 5.85 -0.47
C VAL A 326 -26.56 4.60 -1.24
N ARG A 327 -25.94 4.27 -2.38
CA ARG A 327 -26.23 3.06 -3.17
C ARG A 327 -25.24 1.94 -2.86
N THR A 328 -25.34 1.38 -1.67
CA THR A 328 -24.38 0.37 -1.16
C THR A 328 -24.43 -0.95 -1.94
N VAL A 329 -25.59 -1.36 -2.45
CA VAL A 329 -25.75 -2.57 -3.26
C VAL A 329 -25.08 -2.40 -4.62
N LEU A 330 -25.25 -1.24 -5.26
CA LEU A 330 -24.51 -0.91 -6.48
C LEU A 330 -22.99 -0.88 -6.23
N ALA A 331 -22.53 -0.22 -5.16
CA ALA A 331 -21.12 -0.11 -4.85
C ALA A 331 -20.46 -1.48 -4.66
N THR A 332 -21.08 -2.36 -3.88
CA THR A 332 -20.57 -3.73 -3.66
C THR A 332 -20.61 -4.57 -4.94
N SER A 333 -21.63 -4.40 -5.78
CA SER A 333 -21.74 -5.08 -7.07
C SER A 333 -20.63 -4.64 -8.04
N LEU A 334 -20.36 -3.34 -8.15
CA LEU A 334 -19.27 -2.81 -8.98
C LEU A 334 -17.89 -3.26 -8.46
N LEU A 335 -17.69 -3.27 -7.14
CA LEU A 335 -16.44 -3.73 -6.53
C LEU A 335 -16.15 -5.21 -6.80
N ASN A 336 -17.16 -6.06 -6.95
CA ASN A 336 -16.94 -7.47 -7.32
C ASN A 336 -16.30 -7.64 -8.70
N HIS A 337 -16.40 -6.63 -9.58
CA HIS A 337 -15.77 -6.60 -10.88
C HIS A 337 -14.42 -5.85 -10.89
N GLU A 338 -13.98 -5.31 -9.76
CA GLU A 338 -12.66 -4.67 -9.64
C GLU A 338 -11.55 -5.73 -9.75
N PRO A 339 -10.65 -5.63 -10.75
CA PRO A 339 -9.55 -6.57 -10.90
C PRO A 339 -8.46 -6.41 -9.81
N ARG A 340 -8.32 -5.21 -9.22
CA ARG A 340 -7.28 -4.91 -8.23
C ARG A 340 -7.79 -5.16 -6.81
N SER A 341 -7.34 -6.25 -6.20
CA SER A 341 -7.68 -6.61 -4.80
C SER A 341 -7.37 -5.49 -3.80
N HIS A 342 -6.23 -4.81 -3.97
CA HIS A 342 -5.84 -3.69 -3.11
C HIS A 342 -6.85 -2.53 -3.15
N ALA A 343 -7.23 -2.08 -4.35
CA ALA A 343 -8.23 -1.01 -4.51
C ALA A 343 -9.61 -1.44 -3.99
N GLN A 344 -9.98 -2.71 -4.21
CA GLN A 344 -11.23 -3.28 -3.72
C GLN A 344 -11.32 -3.22 -2.19
N VAL A 345 -10.30 -3.72 -1.48
CA VAL A 345 -10.27 -3.74 0.00
C VAL A 345 -10.18 -2.32 0.55
N GLN A 346 -9.37 -1.44 -0.04
CA GLN A 346 -9.25 -0.05 0.39
C GLN A 346 -10.58 0.70 0.33
N VAL A 347 -11.31 0.60 -0.79
CA VAL A 347 -12.61 1.27 -0.92
C VAL A 347 -13.58 0.70 0.10
N LEU A 348 -13.68 -0.63 0.27
CA LEU A 348 -14.57 -1.21 1.28
C LEU A 348 -14.26 -0.73 2.71
N VAL A 349 -12.98 -0.59 3.06
CA VAL A 349 -12.55 -0.04 4.35
C VAL A 349 -12.93 1.43 4.48
N GLN A 350 -12.72 2.26 3.46
CA GLN A 350 -13.14 3.67 3.47
C GLN A 350 -14.65 3.81 3.65
N LEU A 351 -15.43 3.05 2.88
CA LEU A 351 -16.90 3.06 2.96
C LEU A 351 -17.42 2.58 4.31
N SER A 352 -16.68 1.74 5.02
CA SER A 352 -17.06 1.32 6.37
C SER A 352 -16.95 2.44 7.42
N GLN A 353 -16.19 3.51 7.15
CA GLN A 353 -16.01 4.64 8.07
C GLN A 353 -17.11 5.68 7.92
N GLU A 354 -17.77 5.74 6.77
CA GLU A 354 -18.74 6.79 6.40
C GLU A 354 -20.21 6.37 6.61
N GLY A 355 -20.48 5.07 6.82
CA GLY A 355 -21.83 4.52 6.92
C GLY A 355 -22.35 4.25 8.33
N ASP A 356 -23.65 3.96 8.43
CA ASP A 356 -24.29 3.47 9.65
C ASP A 356 -23.62 2.19 10.19
N GLU A 357 -23.79 1.91 11.49
CA GLU A 357 -23.14 0.78 12.18
C GLU A 357 -23.38 -0.58 11.48
N LYS A 358 -24.60 -0.81 10.95
CA LYS A 358 -24.92 -2.02 10.17
C LYS A 358 -24.17 -2.08 8.83
N ASN A 359 -24.07 -0.95 8.13
CA ASN A 359 -23.35 -0.87 6.86
C ASN A 359 -21.85 -1.05 7.09
N ARG A 360 -21.32 -0.48 8.18
CA ARG A 360 -19.94 -0.67 8.61
C ARG A 360 -19.60 -2.14 8.80
N GLU A 361 -20.43 -2.88 9.54
CA GLU A 361 -20.20 -4.32 9.79
C GLU A 361 -20.22 -5.13 8.49
N ILE A 362 -21.19 -4.88 7.61
CA ILE A 362 -21.30 -5.55 6.30
C ILE A 362 -20.06 -5.25 5.42
N MET A 363 -19.64 -3.99 5.32
CA MET A 363 -18.51 -3.59 4.48
C MET A 363 -17.18 -4.14 5.02
N LEU A 364 -16.94 -4.09 6.33
CA LEU A 364 -15.77 -4.68 6.97
C LEU A 364 -15.71 -6.19 6.78
N ARG A 365 -16.86 -6.88 6.87
CA ARG A 365 -16.93 -8.32 6.60
C ARG A 365 -16.51 -8.64 5.17
N ILE A 366 -17.05 -7.91 4.19
CA ILE A 366 -16.70 -8.11 2.78
C ILE A 366 -15.21 -7.77 2.57
N ALA A 367 -14.70 -6.70 3.19
CA ALA A 367 -13.29 -6.33 3.12
C ALA A 367 -12.38 -7.44 3.65
N LEU A 368 -12.72 -8.03 4.81
CA LEU A 368 -11.97 -9.14 5.41
C LEU A 368 -11.98 -10.39 4.54
N ASP A 369 -13.13 -10.76 3.98
CA ASP A 369 -13.23 -11.90 3.05
C ASP A 369 -12.38 -11.70 1.79
N LYS A 370 -12.46 -10.51 1.17
CA LYS A 370 -11.64 -10.19 -0.01
C LYS A 370 -10.15 -10.11 0.31
N ALA A 371 -9.79 -9.56 1.48
CA ALA A 371 -8.41 -9.54 1.96
C ALA A 371 -7.88 -10.95 2.20
N ALA A 372 -8.65 -11.84 2.84
CA ALA A 372 -8.29 -13.25 3.01
C ALA A 372 -8.04 -13.95 1.67
N ARG A 373 -8.93 -13.75 0.68
CA ARG A 373 -8.78 -14.33 -0.66
C ARG A 373 -7.56 -13.81 -1.41
N SER A 374 -7.10 -12.60 -1.10
CA SER A 374 -5.92 -12.01 -1.72
C SER A 374 -4.59 -12.58 -1.20
N TRP A 375 -4.61 -13.22 -0.01
CA TRP A 375 -3.41 -13.68 0.71
C TRP A 375 -2.35 -12.60 0.98
N ASP A 376 -2.73 -11.32 0.86
CA ASP A 376 -1.86 -10.19 1.13
C ASP A 376 -1.92 -9.82 2.63
N PRO A 377 -0.81 -9.97 3.38
CA PRO A 377 -0.78 -9.69 4.81
C PRO A 377 -1.07 -8.22 5.13
N ASP A 378 -0.73 -7.28 4.25
CA ASP A 378 -0.94 -5.85 4.47
C ASP A 378 -2.42 -5.50 4.31
N LEU A 379 -3.12 -6.11 3.35
CA LEU A 379 -4.57 -5.95 3.18
C LEU A 379 -5.36 -6.57 4.33
N ILE A 380 -4.93 -7.75 4.79
CA ILE A 380 -5.53 -8.40 5.97
C ILE A 380 -5.35 -7.51 7.20
N HIS A 381 -4.14 -7.00 7.42
CA HIS A 381 -3.85 -6.08 8.52
C HIS A 381 -4.66 -4.79 8.43
N LEU A 382 -4.80 -4.20 7.23
CA LEU A 382 -5.61 -3.00 7.00
C LEU A 382 -7.08 -3.23 7.38
N ALA A 383 -7.69 -4.31 6.89
CA ALA A 383 -9.08 -4.64 7.18
C ALA A 383 -9.31 -4.93 8.68
N LEU A 384 -8.39 -5.64 9.32
CA LEU A 384 -8.43 -5.91 10.77
C LEU A 384 -8.24 -4.65 11.62
N SER A 385 -7.34 -3.75 11.19
CA SER A 385 -7.12 -2.49 11.88
C SER A 385 -8.36 -1.61 11.82
N ALA A 386 -9.01 -1.55 10.65
CA ALA A 386 -10.27 -0.83 10.49
C ALA A 386 -11.40 -1.46 11.34
N ALA A 387 -11.48 -2.79 11.38
CA ALA A 387 -12.49 -3.50 12.17
C ALA A 387 -12.33 -3.30 13.68
N SER A 388 -11.09 -3.28 14.17
CA SER A 388 -10.79 -3.07 15.59
C SER A 388 -10.75 -1.59 16.01
N GLY A 389 -10.87 -0.65 15.07
CA GLY A 389 -10.79 0.79 15.35
C GLY A 389 -9.37 1.30 15.59
N GLY A 390 -8.35 0.56 15.14
CA GLY A 390 -6.94 0.96 15.26
C GLY A 390 -5.97 -0.22 15.25
N ASP A 391 -4.85 -0.06 15.93
CA ASP A 391 -3.87 -1.14 16.09
C ASP A 391 -4.39 -2.17 17.11
N LEU A 392 -4.52 -3.42 16.68
CA LEU A 392 -4.98 -4.57 17.47
C LEU A 392 -4.26 -4.72 18.82
N CYS A 393 -3.01 -4.26 18.92
CA CYS A 393 -2.19 -4.36 20.13
C CYS A 393 -2.47 -3.24 21.16
N LYS A 394 -3.16 -2.15 20.77
CA LYS A 394 -3.40 -0.98 21.63
C LYS A 394 -4.71 -1.05 22.41
N ARG A 395 -4.78 -0.43 23.60
CA ARG A 395 -5.96 -0.48 24.51
C ARG A 395 -7.30 -0.05 23.91
N GLY A 396 -7.29 0.79 22.87
CA GLY A 396 -8.51 1.21 22.19
C GLY A 396 -9.09 0.20 21.20
N ALA A 397 -8.43 -0.94 20.95
CA ALA A 397 -8.87 -1.90 19.95
C ALA A 397 -10.08 -2.73 20.41
N ASP A 398 -11.16 -2.72 19.62
CA ASP A 398 -12.34 -3.55 19.85
C ASP A 398 -12.16 -4.94 19.22
N ILE A 399 -11.71 -5.88 20.05
CA ILE A 399 -11.53 -7.29 19.66
C ILE A 399 -12.87 -8.00 19.51
N GLN A 400 -13.90 -7.54 20.20
CA GLN A 400 -15.22 -8.15 20.13
C GLN A 400 -15.85 -7.90 18.76
N ALA A 401 -15.63 -6.72 18.19
CA ALA A 401 -16.00 -6.43 16.80
C ALA A 401 -15.33 -7.40 15.81
N VAL A 402 -14.02 -7.63 15.96
CA VAL A 402 -13.29 -8.59 15.11
C VAL A 402 -13.83 -10.01 15.28
N ALA A 403 -14.09 -10.44 16.51
CA ALA A 403 -14.63 -11.77 16.78
C ALA A 403 -16.02 -11.97 16.16
N ARG A 404 -16.91 -10.96 16.23
CA ARG A 404 -18.23 -10.99 15.61
C ARG A 404 -18.14 -11.22 14.09
N LEU A 405 -17.28 -10.45 13.42
CA LEU A 405 -17.06 -10.55 11.97
C LEU A 405 -16.55 -11.94 11.56
N VAL A 406 -15.61 -12.51 12.31
CA VAL A 406 -15.05 -13.84 12.03
C VAL A 406 -16.06 -14.96 12.31
N LYS A 407 -16.89 -14.81 13.34
CA LYS A 407 -17.87 -15.84 13.76
C LYS A 407 -18.94 -16.12 12.71
N GLU A 408 -19.30 -15.15 11.88
CA GLU A 408 -20.29 -15.35 10.81
C GLU A 408 -19.79 -16.26 9.67
N ARG A 409 -18.47 -16.31 9.43
CA ARG A 409 -17.84 -17.15 8.40
C ARG A 409 -16.56 -17.84 8.93
N PRO A 410 -16.71 -18.83 9.83
CA PRO A 410 -15.58 -19.39 10.56
C PRO A 410 -14.59 -20.14 9.66
N PHE A 411 -15.06 -20.82 8.60
CA PHE A 411 -14.20 -21.61 7.71
C PHE A 411 -13.33 -20.73 6.79
N GLU A 412 -13.92 -19.69 6.18
CA GLU A 412 -13.21 -18.80 5.25
C GLU A 412 -12.20 -17.89 6.00
N LEU A 413 -12.52 -17.52 7.24
CA LEU A 413 -11.74 -16.56 8.04
C LEU A 413 -10.91 -17.23 9.16
N GLN A 414 -10.80 -18.56 9.18
CA GLN A 414 -10.02 -19.28 10.19
C GLN A 414 -8.54 -18.86 10.19
N VAL A 415 -7.96 -18.69 8.99
CA VAL A 415 -6.57 -18.23 8.81
C VAL A 415 -6.38 -16.84 9.42
N ILE A 416 -7.36 -15.96 9.27
CA ILE A 416 -7.34 -14.62 9.89
C ILE A 416 -7.34 -14.76 11.42
N SER A 417 -8.20 -15.61 11.98
CA SER A 417 -8.25 -15.86 13.43
C SER A 417 -6.89 -16.33 13.98
N ASP A 418 -6.23 -17.27 13.30
CA ASP A 418 -4.90 -17.77 13.67
C ASP A 418 -3.84 -16.68 13.57
N MET A 419 -3.87 -15.88 12.49
CA MET A 419 -2.96 -14.76 12.29
C MET A 419 -3.09 -13.71 13.39
N VAL A 420 -4.32 -13.28 13.71
CA VAL A 420 -4.60 -12.30 14.78
C VAL A 420 -4.13 -12.84 16.13
N THR A 421 -4.43 -14.11 16.43
CA THR A 421 -3.99 -14.76 17.68
C THR A 421 -2.46 -14.78 17.76
N GLY A 422 -1.77 -15.06 16.65
CA GLY A 422 -0.31 -15.03 16.55
C GLY A 422 0.28 -13.62 16.72
N ILE A 423 -0.31 -12.59 16.10
CA ILE A 423 0.11 -11.19 16.26
C ILE A 423 -0.01 -10.76 17.72
N LEU A 424 -1.17 -11.01 18.34
CA LEU A 424 -1.40 -10.67 19.74
C LEU A 424 -0.46 -11.43 20.69
N SER A 425 -0.17 -12.70 20.41
CA SER A 425 0.75 -13.50 21.21
C SER A 425 2.19 -13.00 21.11
N LYS A 426 2.65 -12.59 19.92
CA LYS A 426 3.97 -11.98 19.72
C LYS A 426 4.09 -10.62 20.42
N ALA A 427 3.01 -9.85 20.47
CA ALA A 427 2.94 -8.56 21.17
C ALA A 427 2.69 -8.70 22.70
N GLU A 428 2.78 -9.92 23.23
CA GLU A 428 2.53 -10.26 24.65
C GLU A 428 1.13 -9.87 25.17
N GLN A 429 0.16 -9.71 24.27
CA GLN A 429 -1.24 -9.41 24.57
C GLN A 429 -2.06 -10.70 24.75
N PHE A 430 -1.64 -11.60 25.64
CA PHE A 430 -2.24 -12.93 25.80
C PHE A 430 -3.72 -12.92 26.23
N ASP A 431 -4.14 -11.94 27.02
CA ASP A 431 -5.54 -11.82 27.46
C ASP A 431 -6.49 -11.54 26.31
N ARG A 432 -6.01 -10.73 25.36
CA ARG A 432 -6.73 -10.36 24.15
C ARG A 432 -6.83 -11.51 23.17
N ALA A 433 -5.71 -12.20 22.96
CA ALA A 433 -5.66 -13.42 22.16
C ALA A 433 -6.64 -14.45 22.73
N ARG A 434 -6.62 -14.65 24.05
CA ARG A 434 -7.55 -15.54 24.77
C ARG A 434 -9.00 -15.12 24.59
N MET A 435 -9.34 -13.85 24.77
CA MET A 435 -10.71 -13.33 24.59
C MET A 435 -11.23 -13.58 23.17
N LEU A 436 -10.41 -13.33 22.15
CA LEU A 436 -10.76 -13.63 20.77
C LEU A 436 -11.04 -15.12 20.57
N CYS A 437 -10.13 -16.00 21.00
CA CYS A 437 -10.30 -17.44 20.87
C CYS A 437 -11.55 -17.95 21.61
N ASP A 438 -11.83 -17.42 22.80
CA ASP A 438 -13.00 -17.82 23.59
C ASP A 438 -14.32 -17.40 22.93
N GLN A 439 -14.39 -16.21 22.34
CA GLN A 439 -15.56 -15.72 21.59
C GLN A 439 -15.83 -16.51 20.30
N LEU A 440 -14.75 -17.03 19.69
CA LEU A 440 -14.80 -17.92 18.53
C LEU A 440 -15.03 -19.39 18.91
N ASP A 441 -15.26 -19.67 20.20
CA ASP A 441 -15.43 -21.01 20.77
C ASP A 441 -14.22 -21.95 20.60
N ARG A 442 -13.05 -21.38 20.31
CA ARG A 442 -11.79 -22.12 20.12
C ARG A 442 -11.08 -22.32 21.47
N LYS A 443 -11.56 -23.28 22.27
CA LYS A 443 -11.10 -23.51 23.66
C LYS A 443 -9.62 -23.89 23.75
N ARG A 444 -9.13 -24.71 22.82
CA ARG A 444 -7.72 -25.16 22.81
C ARG A 444 -6.74 -24.00 22.62
N PRO A 445 -6.81 -23.16 21.56
CA PRO A 445 -5.98 -21.96 21.45
C PRO A 445 -6.12 -20.99 22.63
N ALA A 446 -7.33 -20.82 23.18
CA ALA A 446 -7.56 -19.97 24.35
C ALA A 446 -6.78 -20.47 25.58
N ALA A 447 -6.75 -21.78 25.81
CA ALA A 447 -6.00 -22.40 26.90
C ALA A 447 -4.49 -22.23 26.74
N TYR A 448 -3.95 -22.39 25.52
CA TYR A 448 -2.54 -22.12 25.24
C TYR A 448 -2.17 -20.65 25.45
N CYS A 449 -3.03 -19.70 25.05
CA CYS A 449 -2.81 -18.28 25.33
C CYS A 449 -2.73 -18.01 26.84
N ALA A 450 -3.60 -18.66 27.63
CA ALA A 450 -3.55 -18.58 29.09
C ALA A 450 -2.25 -19.18 29.66
N LEU A 451 -1.80 -20.33 29.15
CA LEU A 451 -0.53 -20.95 29.56
C LEU A 451 0.69 -20.05 29.32
N HIS A 452 0.77 -19.38 28.16
CA HIS A 452 1.88 -18.47 27.87
C HIS A 452 1.99 -17.31 28.87
N ARG A 453 0.85 -16.85 29.40
CA ARG A 453 0.82 -15.83 30.46
C ARG A 453 1.40 -16.33 31.79
N ILE A 454 1.26 -17.63 32.11
CA ILE A 454 1.66 -18.21 33.41
C ILE A 454 3.16 -18.05 33.67
N TYR A 455 3.99 -18.31 32.66
CA TYR A 455 5.45 -18.19 32.76
C TYR A 455 5.93 -16.75 33.03
N ARG A 456 5.09 -15.74 32.79
CA ARG A 456 5.40 -14.33 33.04
C ARG A 456 4.92 -13.83 34.41
N GLN A 457 4.03 -14.55 35.09
CA GLN A 457 3.57 -14.14 36.43
C GLN A 457 4.64 -14.47 37.47
N ALA A 458 4.93 -13.56 38.39
CA ALA A 458 5.84 -13.83 39.51
C ALA A 458 5.12 -14.48 40.70
N ASN A 459 3.83 -14.16 40.89
CA ASN A 459 3.04 -14.64 42.02
C ASN A 459 2.55 -16.09 41.78
N TYR A 460 2.92 -17.01 42.67
CA TYR A 460 2.53 -18.42 42.58
C TYR A 460 1.02 -18.64 42.72
N GLU A 461 0.32 -17.83 43.52
CA GLU A 461 -1.12 -17.97 43.70
C GLU A 461 -1.88 -17.57 42.41
N GLU A 462 -1.42 -16.52 41.73
CA GLU A 462 -1.96 -16.12 40.43
C GLU A 462 -1.64 -17.16 39.34
N ARG A 463 -0.43 -17.75 39.35
CA ARG A 463 -0.09 -18.88 38.48
C ARG A 463 -1.04 -20.04 38.69
N MET A 464 -1.33 -20.42 39.94
CA MET A 464 -2.28 -21.48 40.25
C MET A 464 -3.70 -21.16 39.77
N LYS A 465 -4.16 -19.90 39.90
CA LYS A 465 -5.46 -19.47 39.37
C LYS A 465 -5.52 -19.61 37.84
N LEU A 466 -4.49 -19.16 37.13
CA LEU A 466 -4.39 -19.29 35.67
C LEU A 466 -4.25 -20.75 35.20
N LEU A 467 -3.54 -21.59 35.94
CA LEU A 467 -3.44 -23.03 35.67
C LEU A 467 -4.80 -23.72 35.84
N ARG A 468 -5.57 -23.38 36.89
CA ARG A 468 -6.94 -23.90 37.09
C ARG A 468 -7.83 -23.51 35.91
N PHE A 469 -7.78 -22.24 35.52
CA PHE A 469 -8.53 -21.76 34.36
C PHE A 469 -8.13 -22.48 33.06
N SER A 470 -6.83 -22.68 32.83
CA SER A 470 -6.33 -23.41 31.65
C SER A 470 -6.73 -24.89 31.68
N LYS A 471 -6.69 -25.53 32.84
CA LYS A 471 -7.15 -26.92 33.06
C LYS A 471 -8.62 -27.06 32.68
N ASP A 472 -9.47 -26.15 33.14
CA ASP A 472 -10.91 -26.18 32.89
C ASP A 472 -11.19 -26.01 31.39
N LEU A 473 -10.46 -25.11 30.71
CA LEU A 473 -10.57 -24.95 29.25
C LEU A 473 -10.12 -26.19 28.47
N PHE A 474 -9.03 -26.86 28.89
CA PHE A 474 -8.60 -28.11 28.25
C PHE A 474 -9.54 -29.29 28.52
N ALA A 475 -10.31 -29.24 29.61
CA ALA A 475 -11.27 -30.28 29.95
C ALA A 475 -12.55 -30.19 29.10
N ILE A 476 -12.88 -29.02 28.54
CA ILE A 476 -14.01 -28.85 27.63
C ILE A 476 -13.68 -29.57 26.31
N SER A 477 -14.42 -30.64 26.01
CA SER A 477 -14.29 -31.37 24.76
C SER A 477 -15.03 -30.67 23.64
N ASP A 478 -14.31 -30.29 22.58
CA ASP A 478 -14.92 -29.81 21.36
C ASP A 478 -15.48 -31.02 20.56
N ALA A 479 -16.75 -30.95 20.15
CA ALA A 479 -17.42 -32.05 19.44
C ALA A 479 -16.79 -32.32 18.07
N THR A 480 -16.16 -31.29 17.49
CA THR A 480 -15.53 -31.32 16.16
C THR A 480 -14.07 -31.77 16.18
N ALA A 481 -13.46 -31.91 17.36
CA ALA A 481 -12.06 -32.28 17.50
C ALA A 481 -11.79 -33.75 17.17
N THR A 482 -10.65 -34.00 16.54
CA THR A 482 -10.16 -35.36 16.25
C THR A 482 -9.77 -36.11 17.53
N ASP A 483 -9.75 -37.44 17.49
CA ASP A 483 -9.38 -38.25 18.66
C ASP A 483 -7.97 -37.96 19.20
N ALA A 484 -7.03 -37.65 18.29
CA ALA A 484 -5.69 -37.22 18.65
C ALA A 484 -5.69 -35.88 19.42
N GLU A 485 -6.56 -34.94 19.03
CA GLU A 485 -6.68 -33.65 19.70
C GLU A 485 -7.33 -33.79 21.08
N LYS A 486 -8.35 -34.64 21.20
CA LYS A 486 -8.98 -34.97 22.49
C LYS A 486 -7.96 -35.58 23.45
N ALA A 487 -7.15 -36.53 22.99
CA ALA A 487 -6.07 -37.12 23.79
C ALA A 487 -5.02 -36.07 24.21
N SER A 488 -4.64 -35.17 23.29
CA SER A 488 -3.71 -34.07 23.58
C SER A 488 -4.28 -33.08 24.61
N MET A 489 -5.56 -32.74 24.53
CA MET A 489 -6.23 -31.86 25.48
C MET A 489 -6.39 -32.49 26.86
N GLN A 490 -6.74 -33.78 26.93
CA GLN A 490 -6.78 -34.53 28.19
C GLN A 490 -5.41 -34.59 28.86
N PHE A 491 -4.35 -34.84 28.09
CA PHE A 491 -2.98 -34.77 28.58
C PHE A 491 -2.65 -33.38 29.13
N ALA A 492 -2.97 -32.31 28.41
CA ALA A 492 -2.70 -30.94 28.84
C ALA A 492 -3.48 -30.55 30.12
N SER A 493 -4.75 -30.98 30.23
CA SER A 493 -5.57 -30.77 31.43
C SER A 493 -4.97 -31.49 32.65
N GLN A 494 -4.57 -32.76 32.47
CA GLN A 494 -3.93 -33.55 33.51
C GLN A 494 -2.58 -32.95 33.92
N ALA A 495 -1.76 -32.51 32.97
CA ALA A 495 -0.49 -31.85 33.24
C ALA A 495 -0.68 -30.52 34.01
N CYS A 496 -1.72 -29.74 33.69
CA CYS A 496 -2.06 -28.54 34.47
C CYS A 496 -2.44 -28.90 35.91
N ALA A 497 -3.19 -30.00 36.11
CA ALA A 497 -3.56 -30.47 37.45
C ALA A 497 -2.33 -30.89 38.27
N GLU A 498 -1.43 -31.67 37.66
CA GLU A 498 -0.18 -32.12 38.29
C GLU A 498 0.74 -30.95 38.64
N GLU A 499 0.83 -29.93 37.79
CA GLU A 499 1.60 -28.71 38.07
C GLU A 499 1.00 -27.89 39.20
N ILE A 500 -0.34 -27.80 39.30
CA ILE A 500 -1.02 -27.15 40.44
C ILE A 500 -0.70 -27.87 41.74
N ASP A 501 -0.72 -29.20 41.74
CA ASP A 501 -0.44 -29.99 42.93
C ASP A 501 1.04 -29.91 43.34
N LEU A 502 1.96 -29.87 42.34
CA LEU A 502 3.37 -29.63 42.58
C LEU A 502 3.62 -28.26 43.21
N LEU A 503 3.08 -27.18 42.63
CA LEU A 503 3.24 -25.82 43.17
C LEU A 503 2.67 -25.72 44.60
N ARG A 504 1.52 -26.34 44.87
CA ARG A 504 0.94 -26.38 46.22
C ARG A 504 1.86 -27.10 47.21
N ALA A 505 2.42 -28.24 46.81
CA ALA A 505 3.37 -28.98 47.65
C ALA A 505 4.66 -28.17 47.88
N GLN A 506 5.17 -27.49 46.87
CA GLN A 506 6.37 -26.65 46.98
C GLN A 506 6.17 -25.47 47.94
N VAL A 507 5.05 -24.75 47.85
CA VAL A 507 4.75 -23.65 48.80
C VAL A 507 4.64 -24.19 50.23
N SER A 508 3.96 -25.33 50.43
CA SER A 508 3.90 -26.00 51.74
C SER A 508 5.28 -26.39 52.27
N LEU A 509 6.19 -26.86 51.40
CA LEU A 509 7.58 -27.17 51.77
C LEU A 509 8.37 -25.92 52.12
N GLU A 510 8.16 -24.79 51.44
CA GLU A 510 8.78 -23.51 51.79
C GLU A 510 8.31 -23.02 53.17
N ASP A 511 7.02 -23.15 53.48
CA ASP A 511 6.44 -22.81 54.79
C ASP A 511 6.96 -23.74 55.91
N GLN A 512 7.07 -25.04 55.62
CA GLN A 512 7.66 -26.01 56.55
C GLN A 512 9.15 -25.74 56.78
N ALA A 513 9.88 -25.38 55.73
CA ALA A 513 11.29 -25.03 55.84
C ALA A 513 11.50 -23.77 56.69
N ALA A 514 10.61 -22.78 56.56
CA ALA A 514 10.63 -21.56 57.35
C ALA A 514 10.33 -21.85 58.83
N SER A 515 9.33 -22.69 59.12
CA SER A 515 8.91 -23.03 60.49
C SER A 515 9.89 -23.98 61.21
N LYS A 516 10.46 -24.96 60.51
CA LYS A 516 11.43 -25.93 61.05
C LYS A 516 12.89 -25.44 60.96
N HIS A 517 13.13 -24.24 60.41
CA HIS A 517 14.45 -23.65 60.21
C HIS A 517 15.45 -24.56 59.47
N TRP A 518 15.02 -25.10 58.33
CA TRP A 518 15.89 -25.93 57.48
C TRP A 518 17.12 -25.15 56.99
N LYS A 519 18.28 -25.82 56.98
CA LYS A 519 19.56 -25.21 56.58
C LYS A 519 19.80 -25.41 55.08
N GLY A 520 19.99 -24.33 54.34
CA GLY A 520 20.32 -24.38 52.91
C GLY A 520 19.39 -23.54 52.04
N ASN A 521 19.34 -23.84 50.74
CA ASN A 521 18.46 -23.15 49.81
C ASN A 521 17.05 -23.74 49.81
N THR A 522 16.16 -23.17 50.62
CA THR A 522 14.79 -23.65 50.85
C THR A 522 13.78 -23.12 49.83
N ARG A 523 14.22 -22.60 48.67
CA ARG A 523 13.31 -22.19 47.59
C ARG A 523 12.99 -23.38 46.68
N PHE A 524 11.73 -23.75 46.64
CA PHE A 524 11.20 -24.88 45.89
C PHE A 524 10.21 -24.46 44.79
N ALA A 525 9.43 -23.39 45.00
CA ALA A 525 8.32 -23.03 44.14
C ALA A 525 8.76 -22.63 42.72
N GLY A 526 8.26 -23.37 41.73
CA GLY A 526 8.59 -23.21 40.31
C GLY A 526 9.75 -24.07 39.81
N LEU A 527 10.34 -24.92 40.65
CA LEU A 527 11.29 -25.93 40.20
C LEU A 527 10.57 -27.14 39.59
N PRO A 528 11.16 -27.83 38.60
CA PRO A 528 10.65 -29.13 38.17
C PRO A 528 10.66 -30.14 39.34
N LEU A 529 9.69 -31.06 39.39
CA LEU A 529 9.57 -32.08 40.44
C LEU A 529 10.89 -32.81 40.76
N ALA A 530 11.65 -33.19 39.72
CA ALA A 530 12.93 -33.86 39.92
C ALA A 530 13.96 -32.97 40.64
N SER A 531 14.02 -31.68 40.29
CA SER A 531 14.91 -30.70 40.92
C SER A 531 14.48 -30.41 42.36
N THR A 532 13.18 -30.38 42.63
CA THR A 532 12.62 -30.24 43.99
C THR A 532 13.06 -31.39 44.88
N LEU A 533 12.96 -32.63 44.39
CA LEU A 533 13.39 -33.83 45.12
C LEU A 533 14.91 -33.86 45.36
N VAL A 534 15.72 -33.50 44.35
CA VAL A 534 17.18 -33.37 44.54
C VAL A 534 17.48 -32.33 45.62
N ARG A 535 16.82 -31.17 45.59
CA ARG A 535 17.03 -30.09 46.56
C ARG A 535 16.69 -30.52 48.00
N LEU A 536 15.58 -31.21 48.21
CA LEU A 536 15.19 -31.72 49.53
C LEU A 536 16.25 -32.66 50.10
N ILE A 537 16.80 -33.54 49.24
CA ILE A 537 17.85 -34.48 49.63
C ILE A 537 19.17 -33.76 49.89
N GLU A 538 19.51 -32.73 49.11
CA GLU A 538 20.70 -31.88 49.32
C GLU A 538 20.66 -31.13 50.67
N ILE A 539 19.46 -30.79 51.16
CA ILE A 539 19.23 -30.13 52.46
C ILE A 539 19.27 -31.14 53.63
N GLY A 540 19.18 -32.44 53.35
CA GLY A 540 19.13 -33.52 54.34
C GLY A 540 17.72 -33.97 54.71
N GLU A 541 16.67 -33.42 54.10
CA GLU A 541 15.27 -33.73 54.37
C GLU A 541 14.78 -34.90 53.49
N VAL A 542 15.41 -36.06 53.67
CA VAL A 542 15.14 -37.27 52.86
C VAL A 542 13.74 -37.82 53.10
N VAL A 543 13.20 -37.68 54.31
CA VAL A 543 11.84 -38.14 54.66
C VAL A 543 10.78 -37.35 53.90
N GLU A 544 10.91 -36.02 53.82
CA GLU A 544 9.99 -35.19 53.06
C GLU A 544 10.12 -35.43 51.55
N ALA A 545 11.32 -35.79 51.06
CA ALA A 545 11.50 -36.24 49.68
C ALA A 545 10.77 -37.56 49.39
N ASP A 546 10.81 -38.53 50.33
CA ASP A 546 10.08 -39.79 50.23
C ASP A 546 8.54 -39.59 50.31
N ASN A 547 8.08 -38.64 51.12
CA ASN A 547 6.68 -38.21 51.19
C ASN A 547 6.22 -37.59 49.86
N LEU A 548 6.96 -36.60 49.35
CA LEU A 548 6.65 -35.91 48.09
C LEU A 548 6.67 -36.88 46.89
N ARG A 549 7.60 -37.83 46.87
CA ARG A 549 7.64 -38.91 45.88
C ARG A 549 6.34 -39.72 45.89
N SER A 550 5.85 -40.08 47.08
CA SER A 550 4.62 -40.86 47.25
C SER A 550 3.39 -40.06 46.82
N GLN A 551 3.33 -38.78 47.20
CA GLN A 551 2.26 -37.85 46.83
C GLN A 551 2.18 -37.66 45.31
N MET A 552 3.31 -37.44 44.64
CA MET A 552 3.38 -37.18 43.19
C MET A 552 3.53 -38.46 42.35
N LYS A 553 3.38 -39.64 42.96
CA LYS A 553 3.43 -40.96 42.31
C LYS A 553 4.65 -41.18 41.40
N VAL A 554 5.83 -40.73 41.84
CA VAL A 554 7.07 -40.84 41.04
C VAL A 554 7.49 -42.33 40.91
N PRO A 555 7.71 -42.84 39.69
CA PRO A 555 8.15 -44.23 39.49
C PRO A 555 9.44 -44.55 40.24
N ASP A 556 9.51 -45.74 40.84
CA ASP A 556 10.64 -46.17 41.70
C ASP A 556 11.98 -46.03 40.97
N LYS A 557 12.10 -46.55 39.73
CA LYS A 557 13.32 -46.41 38.91
C LYS A 557 13.77 -44.96 38.72
N ARG A 558 12.84 -44.02 38.55
CA ARG A 558 13.15 -42.59 38.36
C ARG A 558 13.59 -41.97 39.67
N TYR A 559 12.91 -42.29 40.77
CA TYR A 559 13.25 -41.79 42.10
C TYR A 559 14.63 -42.25 42.57
N TRP A 560 15.01 -43.51 42.33
CA TRP A 560 16.34 -44.01 42.67
C TRP A 560 17.46 -43.21 42.00
N ARG A 561 17.30 -42.87 40.72
CA ARG A 561 18.27 -42.01 40.00
C ARG A 561 18.36 -40.61 40.60
N ILE A 562 17.21 -40.05 40.99
CA ILE A 562 17.12 -38.73 41.64
C ILE A 562 17.79 -38.76 43.02
N LYS A 563 17.53 -39.80 43.83
CA LYS A 563 18.08 -39.96 45.18
C LYS A 563 19.59 -40.16 45.16
N ILE A 564 20.10 -40.97 44.24
CA ILE A 564 21.55 -41.12 44.01
C ILE A 564 22.19 -39.77 43.67
N ARG A 565 21.57 -39.01 42.76
CA ARG A 565 22.06 -37.69 42.38
C ARG A 565 22.07 -36.71 43.56
N GLY A 566 20.98 -36.63 44.33
CA GLY A 566 20.88 -35.77 45.50
C GLY A 566 21.90 -36.11 46.59
N LEU A 567 22.03 -37.38 46.97
CA LEU A 567 22.99 -37.84 47.97
C LEU A 567 24.45 -37.64 47.52
N SER A 568 24.71 -37.87 46.23
CA SER A 568 26.03 -37.61 45.64
C SER A 568 26.38 -36.12 45.67
N ASN A 569 25.42 -35.23 45.36
CA ASN A 569 25.63 -33.78 45.40
C ASN A 569 25.84 -33.26 46.84
N ALA A 570 25.16 -33.87 47.81
CA ALA A 570 25.31 -33.58 49.24
C ALA A 570 26.62 -34.15 49.85
N ALA A 571 27.41 -34.89 49.07
CA ALA A 571 28.56 -35.65 49.54
C ALA A 571 28.26 -36.63 50.69
N ASN A 572 27.00 -37.03 50.87
CA ASN A 572 26.57 -37.99 51.88
C ASN A 572 26.73 -39.43 51.37
N PHE A 573 27.99 -39.86 51.21
CA PHE A 573 28.33 -41.15 50.64
C PHE A 573 28.01 -42.34 51.56
N GLU A 574 27.87 -42.09 52.87
CA GLU A 574 27.49 -43.12 53.85
C GLU A 574 26.03 -43.53 53.68
N GLU A 575 25.12 -42.56 53.61
CA GLU A 575 23.71 -42.82 53.29
C GLU A 575 23.54 -43.39 51.88
N LEU A 576 24.36 -42.96 50.91
CA LEU A 576 24.34 -43.53 49.56
C LEU A 576 24.74 -45.01 49.55
N ASN A 577 25.75 -45.40 50.33
CA ASN A 577 26.17 -46.78 50.47
C ASN A 577 25.12 -47.62 51.23
N ALA A 578 24.57 -47.08 52.32
CA ALA A 578 23.47 -47.72 53.05
C ALA A 578 22.25 -47.95 52.14
N PHE A 579 21.91 -46.96 51.30
CA PHE A 579 20.84 -47.06 50.30
C PHE A 579 21.11 -48.15 49.25
N ALA A 580 22.36 -48.30 48.81
CA ALA A 580 22.76 -49.35 47.86
C ALA A 580 22.62 -50.76 48.48
N THR A 581 22.88 -50.91 49.79
CA THR A 581 22.83 -52.21 50.49
C THR A 581 21.44 -52.59 51.02
N HIS A 582 20.57 -51.61 51.28
CA HIS A 582 19.29 -51.83 51.97
C HIS A 582 18.26 -52.59 51.10
N ARG A 583 18.26 -52.38 49.78
CA ARG A 583 17.33 -53.05 48.86
C ARG A 583 17.98 -53.27 47.51
N THR A 584 17.56 -54.34 46.81
CA THR A 584 17.99 -54.58 45.43
C THR A 584 17.58 -53.44 44.51
N SER A 585 18.57 -52.83 43.83
CA SER A 585 18.35 -51.65 43.00
C SER A 585 17.54 -51.98 41.73
N PRO A 586 16.40 -51.32 41.47
CA PRO A 586 15.58 -51.56 40.28
C PRO A 586 16.19 -50.97 38.99
N ILE A 587 17.27 -50.19 39.11
CA ILE A 587 18.03 -49.60 38.00
C ILE A 587 19.40 -50.25 37.77
N GLY A 588 19.77 -51.22 38.61
CA GLY A 588 21.13 -51.78 38.66
C GLY A 588 22.09 -51.00 39.58
N TYR A 589 23.34 -51.44 39.65
CA TYR A 589 24.38 -50.88 40.52
C TYR A 589 25.39 -50.00 39.77
N GLU A 590 25.31 -49.96 38.45
CA GLU A 590 26.22 -49.23 37.56
C GLU A 590 26.24 -47.74 37.90
N LEU A 591 25.06 -47.13 38.11
CA LEU A 591 24.97 -45.71 38.45
C LEU A 591 25.60 -45.38 39.82
N PHE A 592 25.49 -46.28 40.80
CA PHE A 592 26.14 -46.11 42.11
C PHE A 592 27.66 -46.18 41.97
N ILE A 593 28.17 -47.16 41.23
CA ILE A 593 29.60 -47.34 40.98
C ILE A 593 30.16 -46.11 40.27
N GLU A 594 29.50 -45.64 39.20
CA GLU A 594 29.91 -44.43 38.50
C GLU A 594 29.91 -43.19 39.40
N THR A 595 28.93 -43.02 40.29
CA THR A 595 28.92 -41.87 41.21
C THR A 595 30.02 -41.96 42.27
N PHE A 596 30.29 -43.14 42.82
CA PHE A 596 31.39 -43.34 43.77
C PHE A 596 32.77 -43.11 43.13
N LEU A 597 32.98 -43.62 41.90
CA LEU A 597 34.21 -43.41 41.14
C LEU A 597 34.43 -41.92 40.79
N LYS A 598 33.38 -41.19 40.41
CA LYS A 598 33.47 -39.75 40.12
C LYS A 598 33.96 -38.93 41.33
N HIS A 599 33.67 -39.38 42.54
CA HIS A 599 34.05 -38.69 43.78
C HIS A 599 35.26 -39.35 44.47
N GLY A 600 35.99 -40.23 43.78
CA GLY A 600 37.21 -40.87 44.29
C GLY A 600 37.00 -41.86 45.43
N ARG A 601 35.77 -42.31 45.70
CA ARG A 601 35.44 -43.27 46.75
C ARG A 601 35.49 -44.71 46.23
N HIS A 602 36.70 -45.18 45.96
CA HIS A 602 36.92 -46.52 45.42
C HIS A 602 36.46 -47.63 46.39
N ASP A 603 36.54 -47.38 47.70
CA ASP A 603 36.16 -48.32 48.76
C ASP A 603 34.70 -48.79 48.64
N PHE A 604 33.78 -47.86 48.36
CA PHE A 604 32.35 -48.16 48.20
C PHE A 604 32.02 -48.69 46.79
N ALA A 605 32.73 -48.22 45.76
CA ALA A 605 32.57 -48.72 44.40
C ALA A 605 32.92 -50.21 44.30
N LEU A 606 34.04 -50.62 44.93
CA LEU A 606 34.55 -51.99 44.96
C LEU A 606 33.52 -53.00 45.48
N ALA A 607 32.81 -52.66 46.56
CA ALA A 607 31.80 -53.53 47.16
C ALA A 607 30.61 -53.82 46.24
N LEU A 608 30.33 -52.93 45.28
CA LEU A 608 29.18 -53.03 44.39
C LEU A 608 29.51 -53.62 43.01
N VAL A 609 30.78 -53.64 42.58
CA VAL A 609 31.19 -54.19 41.27
C VAL A 609 30.75 -55.65 41.07
N PRO A 610 30.86 -56.58 42.03
CA PRO A 610 30.42 -57.96 41.85
C PRO A 610 28.92 -58.12 41.59
N GLN A 611 28.11 -57.10 41.92
CA GLN A 611 26.65 -57.12 41.77
C GLN A 611 26.19 -56.69 40.36
N VAL A 612 27.10 -56.18 39.52
CA VAL A 612 26.85 -55.85 38.11
C VAL A 612 26.70 -57.13 37.30
N LYS A 613 25.67 -57.25 36.45
CA LYS A 613 25.41 -58.51 35.72
C LYS A 613 26.39 -58.78 34.58
N SER A 614 26.93 -57.74 33.95
CA SER A 614 27.85 -57.86 32.81
C SER A 614 29.31 -57.99 33.26
N ALA A 615 29.94 -59.12 32.93
CA ALA A 615 31.35 -59.38 33.22
C ALA A 615 32.32 -58.41 32.52
N GLU A 616 31.95 -57.91 31.34
CA GLU A 616 32.72 -56.91 30.60
C GLU A 616 32.72 -55.55 31.32
N GLN A 617 31.55 -55.14 31.84
CA GLN A 617 31.42 -53.90 32.61
C GLN A 617 32.10 -54.00 33.97
N GLN A 618 32.03 -55.16 34.62
CA GLN A 618 32.82 -55.42 35.83
C GLN A 618 34.32 -55.20 35.58
N ALA A 619 34.86 -55.79 34.51
CA ALA A 619 36.26 -55.63 34.13
C ALA A 619 36.63 -54.17 33.83
N GLN A 620 35.73 -53.41 33.18
CA GLN A 620 35.93 -51.98 32.95
C GLN A 620 35.97 -51.17 34.25
N TYR A 621 35.13 -51.47 35.24
CA TYR A 621 35.16 -50.79 36.54
C TYR A 621 36.42 -51.14 37.34
N PHE A 622 36.86 -52.40 37.35
CA PHE A 622 38.13 -52.80 37.97
C PHE A 622 39.34 -52.10 37.33
N LEU A 623 39.37 -51.96 36.00
CA LEU A 623 40.41 -51.20 35.30
C LEU A 623 40.40 -49.72 35.69
N ARG A 624 39.22 -49.09 35.78
CA ARG A 624 39.08 -47.68 36.19
C ARG A 624 39.52 -47.43 37.64
N MET A 625 39.53 -48.45 38.48
CA MET A 625 40.05 -48.40 39.85
C MET A 625 41.52 -48.85 39.97
N GLY A 626 42.18 -49.19 38.85
CA GLY A 626 43.61 -49.58 38.83
C GLY A 626 43.89 -51.06 39.12
N MET A 627 42.87 -51.92 39.17
CA MET A 627 42.99 -53.34 39.52
C MET A 627 43.01 -54.24 38.28
N ALA A 628 44.17 -54.31 37.61
CA ALA A 628 44.35 -55.02 36.34
C ALA A 628 44.18 -56.54 36.43
N GLU A 629 44.65 -57.17 37.52
CA GLU A 629 44.51 -58.62 37.73
C GLU A 629 43.05 -59.04 37.93
N GLU A 630 42.30 -58.24 38.69
CA GLU A 630 40.89 -58.51 38.98
C GLU A 630 40.01 -58.27 37.74
N ALA A 631 40.39 -57.29 36.91
CA ALA A 631 39.76 -57.09 35.60
C ALA A 631 39.97 -58.28 34.65
N GLN A 632 41.17 -58.87 34.62
CA GLN A 632 41.44 -60.08 33.85
C GLN A 632 40.64 -61.28 34.37
N ARG A 633 40.56 -61.46 35.70
CA ARG A 633 39.73 -62.50 36.35
C ARG A 633 38.23 -62.32 36.08
N ALA A 634 37.74 -61.09 35.98
CA ALA A 634 36.35 -60.82 35.63
C ALA A 634 36.05 -61.16 34.15
N ARG A 635 36.97 -60.87 33.23
CA ARG A 635 36.84 -61.24 31.81
C ARG A 635 36.82 -62.75 31.58
N SER A 636 37.75 -63.48 32.20
CA SER A 636 37.82 -64.94 32.06
C SER A 636 36.57 -65.65 32.60
N ARG A 637 36.02 -65.19 33.74
CA ARG A 637 34.73 -65.68 34.29
C ARG A 637 33.53 -65.39 33.38
N GLY A 638 33.58 -64.32 32.58
CA GLY A 638 32.58 -63.99 31.57
C GLY A 638 32.63 -64.94 30.37
N GLU A 639 33.83 -65.24 29.89
CA GLU A 639 34.09 -66.16 28.78
C GLU A 639 33.64 -67.60 29.11
N GLU A 640 33.91 -68.08 30.33
CA GLU A 640 33.45 -69.41 30.80
C GLU A 640 31.92 -69.51 30.86
N ARG A 641 31.22 -68.47 31.33
CA ARG A 641 29.74 -68.44 31.38
C ARG A 641 29.10 -68.31 30.01
N SER A 642 29.69 -67.54 29.10
CA SER A 642 29.21 -67.43 27.70
C SER A 642 29.48 -68.71 26.90
N GLY A 643 30.55 -69.45 27.22
CA GLY A 643 30.85 -70.76 26.65
C GLY A 643 29.84 -71.84 27.08
N ALA A 644 29.44 -71.85 28.35
CA ALA A 644 28.44 -72.80 28.88
C ALA A 644 27.04 -72.62 28.25
N GLY A 645 26.60 -71.38 27.99
CA GLY A 645 25.32 -71.11 27.32
C GLY A 645 25.27 -71.56 25.85
N ARG A 646 26.42 -71.55 25.15
CA ARG A 646 26.52 -72.12 23.79
C ARG A 646 26.49 -73.65 23.80
N LEU A 647 27.05 -74.29 24.84
CA LEU A 647 27.03 -75.75 25.00
C LEU A 647 25.63 -76.29 25.34
N LEU A 648 24.83 -75.55 26.11
CA LEU A 648 23.44 -75.94 26.42
C LEU A 648 22.49 -75.82 25.21
N ASN A 649 22.72 -74.88 24.29
CA ASN A 649 21.97 -74.81 23.03
C ASN A 649 22.44 -75.81 21.96
N MET A 650 23.63 -76.41 22.12
CA MET A 650 24.12 -77.45 21.22
C MET A 650 23.64 -78.86 21.57
N PHE A 651 23.16 -79.11 22.80
CA PHE A 651 22.73 -80.44 23.27
C PHE A 651 21.27 -80.47 23.78
N GLY A 652 20.38 -79.68 23.16
CA GLY A 652 18.93 -79.72 23.36
C GLY A 652 18.22 -80.32 22.14
N VAL A 653 17.94 -81.62 22.23
CA VAL A 653 17.31 -82.52 21.26
C VAL A 653 16.03 -81.94 20.66
N GLY A 654 15.95 -81.94 19.33
CA GLY A 654 14.74 -81.61 18.59
C GLY A 654 13.63 -82.63 18.82
N ARG A 655 12.46 -82.12 19.22
CA ARG A 655 11.13 -82.55 18.77
C ARG A 655 10.17 -81.38 18.87
#